data_AF-A0A432HC69-F1
#
_entry.id   AF-A0A432HC69-F1
#
_cell.length_a   1.000
_cell.length_b   1.000
_cell.length_c   1.000
_cell.angle_alpha   90.00
_cell.angle_beta   90.00
_cell.angle_gamma   90.00
#
_symmetry.space_group_name_H-M   'P 1'
#
loop_
_entity.id
_entity.type
_entity.pdbx_description
1 polymer ?
#
loop_
_entity_poly.entity_id
_entity_poly.type
_entity_poly.pdbx_seq_one_letter_code
_entity_poly.pdbx_strand_id
1 'polypeptide(L)'
;MLGPVFDRWHSLSRGQRRTAIALLILIDANIGLLYGSGLLNQFDSISGGKIPNDMVWLLQAVESISGGFFLVKILFDDVAASWPRSIGIALSPLFILFIVGMTLDNLFKGLDDDVRITLDLISISTSTLTWSSTYLAIAVGLTLTYKVQRYGNFAQSELFMMGMYLSMVMVWSDYFFPLYDAPRDGTLAWSLLLWTVLAAFVLTGIAGIIIDRLVYRGFRKKETKPQVMMIASLGVALILRAIVYLRFGAGKKMFEPDADWRVPTLRWDIPTHKLRLNLGNRDLEEGQTYTHGPTIGECTEIDGALQPEVSGSTPLFDLYNAANDCVTEATTGYAYYKGAMPLVIFSSVLLLLILLRKTRLGRRMRAVADNPDLAASSGINVENIQMTSAFLSAGISGMGGAIFAMTLRFAPETAFTLLLPSFAIIVLGTIGSIPGVLVGSLIVGFVRALSSPVLIAIGHPLGRSNYTALDGVMPYIFLIAILMIMPSGIGAAYEKWKVDRLRRRAEEQPSKRLGGLLAISPLGALGAHNFQQRKNARGESMMIVSVGAYVFSRITRFISGNSFAHGSCSNDCQASESSATNFEMVTGRTEGDFILEDSPFSLSDVPDPPDGLDATLHDQWLTDALSELNNSWLDLMNTELGLVDNLVSLGDALWPAVPLLVWIIAAFEGLYLLQGRDEDALRPATKFLNSLLAPVMQSRNSGSVAMTRALGLAKAPLDSFHTALYDSLDRFQSGFDRNQKYMLLAVLVIVLVSELPPFFGKALLVLGLLWLVGLTILAWRSGEGPLGELRRLSPHGRESPIGSWVLFLSVLVFLLLFVEWLPVAEVENHDFIKALQVSNVLTTLAIFTLMAFALNLHTGVTGMVNFGIIFFVGVGAITVGLLTAPKDLHGYDWPVFWAVVAAVLISAGFGWLLAYPTARLRMDYFAIVTISLGEIARVLLMGEPLLRAGSWGSAIGISRYKLPLKDWWFCGSGEHLSEAGGLLSSDECRGVVGIGSPAEKLGRSDIPVLDDRGGVIDGELLYEATWFSMDLGEPAPYMMVLAIIGVVSLILIWWLLETLLKSPWGRILRSIREDEEVAQHHGHDVLTHKAASLALGAGIAAFAGALWAWKLTGFQPSFMAPAKSTFLVWAAFIVGGAANNKGMVVGAFIIVLMEFVFNVLVAGQGSSDLPLHETAAKIDQLFEWLVTGSDLWFWPHTTPIETFLLLAALGLLINKSAMVELGFSGVAVFMATYLLLGERSIDESFVGGSILANMAYVKV
;
A
#
# COMPACT_ATOMS: atom_id res chain seq x y z
N MET A 1 -3.55 25.39 52.59
CA MET A 1 -2.76 24.15 52.81
C MET A 1 -1.91 23.74 51.61
N LEU A 2 -2.28 24.02 50.35
CA LEU A 2 -1.49 23.61 49.17
C LEU A 2 -0.35 24.57 48.74
N GLY A 3 -0.33 25.82 49.21
CA GLY A 3 0.68 26.83 48.83
C GLY A 3 2.15 26.38 48.97
N PRO A 4 2.58 25.84 50.13
CA PRO A 4 3.95 25.37 50.31
C PRO A 4 4.34 24.19 49.40
N VAL A 5 3.35 23.40 48.97
CA VAL A 5 3.54 22.27 48.05
C VAL A 5 3.74 22.77 46.63
N PHE A 6 2.97 23.78 46.18
CA PHE A 6 3.16 24.43 44.88
C PHE A 6 4.51 25.15 44.78
N ASP A 7 4.95 25.81 45.84
CA ASP A 7 6.27 26.46 45.87
C ASP A 7 7.40 25.43 45.79
N ARG A 8 7.29 24.33 46.53
CA ARG A 8 8.26 23.21 46.46
C ARG A 8 8.22 22.52 45.09
N TRP A 9 7.04 22.38 44.47
CA TRP A 9 6.89 21.85 43.11
C TRP A 9 7.57 22.72 42.06
N HIS A 10 7.40 24.05 42.14
CA HIS A 10 8.06 24.98 41.22
C HIS A 10 9.57 25.06 41.41
N SER A 11 10.08 24.75 42.61
CA SER A 11 11.53 24.68 42.89
C SER A 11 12.23 23.47 42.24
N LEU A 12 11.49 22.43 41.85
CA LEU A 12 12.04 21.24 41.21
C LEU A 12 12.52 21.54 39.78
N SER A 13 13.63 20.93 39.39
CA SER A 13 14.11 20.98 38.01
C SER A 13 13.06 20.41 37.04
N ARG A 14 13.12 20.83 35.77
CA ARG A 14 12.19 20.37 34.73
C ARG A 14 12.15 18.83 34.64
N GLY A 15 13.31 18.17 34.70
CA GLY A 15 13.43 16.72 34.70
C GLY A 15 12.73 16.08 35.89
N GLN A 16 13.00 16.55 37.11
CA GLN A 16 12.37 16.02 38.33
C GLN A 16 10.85 16.14 38.32
N ARG A 17 10.29 17.28 37.86
CA ARG A 17 8.83 17.45 37.72
C ARG A 17 8.24 16.45 36.73
N ARG A 18 8.86 16.30 35.56
CA ARG A 18 8.39 15.35 34.54
C ARG A 18 8.47 13.90 35.04
N THR A 19 9.55 13.53 35.73
CA THR A 19 9.70 12.18 36.31
C THR A 19 8.64 11.92 37.38
N ALA A 20 8.36 12.89 38.26
CA ALA A 20 7.31 12.76 39.27
C ALA A 20 5.92 12.55 38.62
N ILE A 21 5.59 13.33 37.58
CA ILE A 21 4.34 13.14 36.82
C ILE A 21 4.30 11.75 36.17
N ALA A 22 5.40 11.33 35.53
CA ALA A 22 5.46 10.05 34.85
C ALA A 22 5.26 8.86 35.81
N LEU A 23 5.85 8.93 37.01
CA LEU A 23 5.68 7.91 38.03
C LEU A 23 4.26 7.91 38.62
N LEU A 24 3.64 9.08 38.82
CA LEU A 24 2.25 9.16 39.27
C LEU A 24 1.29 8.51 38.28
N ILE A 25 1.44 8.79 36.98
CA ILE A 25 0.66 8.16 35.91
C ILE A 25 0.84 6.64 35.93
N LEU A 26 2.08 6.17 36.05
CA LEU A 26 2.38 4.73 36.04
C LEU A 26 1.81 4.02 37.28
N ILE A 27 1.92 4.64 38.46
CA ILE A 27 1.38 4.09 39.71
C ILE A 27 -0.15 4.06 39.68
N ASP A 28 -0.81 5.15 39.27
CA ASP A 28 -2.28 5.22 39.18
C ASP A 28 -2.83 4.14 38.26
N ALA A 29 -2.24 4.00 37.07
CA ALA A 29 -2.62 2.99 36.10
C ALA A 29 -2.48 1.55 36.64
N ASN A 30 -1.34 1.23 37.27
CA ASN A 30 -1.11 -0.13 37.78
C ASN A 30 -1.97 -0.46 39.01
N ILE A 31 -2.28 0.52 39.87
CA ILE A 31 -3.25 0.35 40.96
C ILE A 31 -4.66 0.14 40.40
N GLY A 32 -5.01 0.87 39.35
CA GLY A 32 -6.26 0.69 38.61
C GLY A 32 -6.42 -0.71 38.04
N LEU A 33 -5.38 -1.23 37.39
CA LEU A 33 -5.38 -2.58 36.83
C LEU A 33 -5.47 -3.67 37.89
N LEU A 34 -4.71 -3.56 38.99
CA LEU A 34 -4.61 -4.61 39.98
C LEU A 34 -5.80 -4.65 40.95
N TYR A 35 -6.30 -3.48 41.37
CA TYR A 35 -7.31 -3.36 42.44
C TYR A 35 -8.60 -2.67 42.00
N GLY A 36 -8.72 -2.23 40.74
CA GLY A 36 -9.89 -1.49 40.27
C GLY A 36 -10.09 -0.12 40.92
N SER A 37 -9.02 0.55 41.38
CA SER A 37 -9.11 1.79 42.20
C SER A 37 -8.35 3.02 41.67
N GLY A 38 -8.03 3.07 40.38
CA GLY A 38 -7.33 4.20 39.74
C GLY A 38 -8.23 5.40 39.42
N LEU A 39 -7.65 6.52 38.94
CA LEU A 39 -8.42 7.72 38.56
C LEU A 39 -9.49 7.43 37.50
N LEU A 40 -9.20 6.53 36.55
CA LEU A 40 -10.17 6.11 35.53
C LEU A 40 -11.34 5.30 36.13
N ASN A 41 -11.11 4.46 37.15
CA ASN A 41 -12.20 3.79 37.87
C ASN A 41 -13.03 4.78 38.67
N GLN A 42 -12.40 5.80 39.28
CA GLN A 42 -13.13 6.85 39.98
C GLN A 42 -13.98 7.68 39.01
N PHE A 43 -13.47 7.95 37.80
CA PHE A 43 -14.24 8.62 36.76
C PHE A 43 -15.45 7.79 36.32
N ASP A 44 -15.29 6.48 36.15
CA ASP A 44 -16.41 5.59 35.86
C ASP A 44 -17.45 5.60 37.01
N SER A 45 -16.98 5.53 38.26
CA SER A 45 -17.84 5.64 39.45
C SER A 45 -18.65 6.94 39.47
N ILE A 46 -18.02 8.08 39.12
CA ILE A 46 -18.68 9.38 39.01
C ILE A 46 -19.69 9.41 37.85
N SER A 47 -19.40 8.70 36.75
CA SER A 47 -20.30 8.58 35.59
C SER A 47 -21.49 7.63 35.81
N GLY A 48 -21.55 7.00 37.00
CA GLY A 48 -22.61 6.08 37.39
C GLY A 48 -22.36 4.62 37.00
N GLY A 49 -21.08 4.21 36.82
CA GLY A 49 -20.70 2.82 36.50
C GLY A 49 -21.17 2.37 35.12
N LYS A 50 -21.29 3.32 34.17
CA LYS A 50 -21.84 3.08 32.82
C LYS A 50 -20.74 2.87 31.79
N ILE A 51 -19.47 3.04 32.15
CA ILE A 51 -18.35 2.74 31.26
C ILE A 51 -18.13 1.23 31.30
N PRO A 52 -18.01 0.55 30.14
CA PRO A 52 -17.66 -0.87 30.13
C PRO A 52 -16.34 -1.08 30.88
N ASN A 53 -16.33 -2.02 31.83
CA ASN A 53 -15.11 -2.36 32.60
C ASN A 53 -13.92 -2.64 31.67
N ASP A 54 -14.19 -3.24 30.51
CA ASP A 54 -13.22 -3.45 29.43
C ASP A 54 -12.51 -2.20 28.93
N MET A 55 -13.25 -1.10 28.82
CA MET A 55 -12.69 0.18 28.40
C MET A 55 -11.83 0.80 29.50
N VAL A 56 -12.20 0.60 30.77
CA VAL A 56 -11.49 1.17 31.92
C VAL A 56 -10.10 0.55 32.03
N TRP A 57 -9.99 -0.78 32.06
CA TRP A 57 -8.68 -1.43 32.17
C TRP A 57 -7.85 -1.25 30.88
N LEU A 58 -8.47 -1.16 29.71
CA LEU A 58 -7.74 -0.89 28.46
C LEU A 58 -7.12 0.51 28.45
N LEU A 59 -7.86 1.52 28.89
CA LEU A 59 -7.33 2.89 29.04
C LEU A 59 -6.22 2.95 30.09
N GLN A 60 -6.33 2.19 31.18
CA GLN A 60 -5.27 2.09 32.19
C GLN A 60 -4.02 1.38 31.68
N ALA A 61 -4.17 0.32 30.86
CA ALA A 61 -3.04 -0.31 30.21
C ALA A 61 -2.31 0.67 29.27
N VAL A 62 -3.07 1.45 28.48
CA VAL A 62 -2.52 2.52 27.63
C VAL A 62 -1.84 3.61 28.47
N GLU A 63 -2.42 3.98 29.60
CA GLU A 63 -1.86 4.95 30.55
C GLU A 63 -0.52 4.47 31.12
N SER A 64 -0.44 3.22 31.60
CA SER A 64 0.77 2.58 32.12
C SER A 64 1.89 2.55 31.07
N ILE A 65 1.58 2.07 29.85
CA ILE A 65 2.54 1.99 28.74
C ILE A 65 3.01 3.40 28.35
N SER A 66 2.09 4.37 28.28
CA SER A 66 2.42 5.77 27.98
C SER A 66 3.31 6.40 29.05
N GLY A 67 3.09 6.07 30.33
CA GLY A 67 3.97 6.45 31.44
C GLY A 67 5.40 5.91 31.26
N GLY A 68 5.53 4.66 30.81
CA GLY A 68 6.82 4.06 30.45
C GLY A 68 7.53 4.80 29.31
N PHE A 69 6.81 5.11 28.22
CA PHE A 69 7.35 5.92 27.13
C PHE A 69 7.74 7.32 27.57
N PHE A 70 6.99 7.94 28.47
CA PHE A 70 7.28 9.26 28.99
C PHE A 70 8.58 9.26 29.83
N LEU A 71 8.83 8.20 30.61
CA LEU A 71 10.11 8.01 31.32
C LEU A 71 11.30 7.87 30.36
N VAL A 72 11.16 7.07 29.30
CA VAL A 72 12.20 6.96 28.26
C VAL A 72 12.47 8.32 27.62
N LYS A 73 11.41 9.08 27.32
CA LYS A 73 11.56 10.43 26.73
C LYS A 73 12.29 11.40 27.66
N ILE A 74 12.05 11.35 28.96
CA ILE A 74 12.77 12.18 29.95
C ILE A 74 14.27 11.85 29.95
N LEU A 75 14.63 10.57 29.84
CA LEU A 75 16.02 10.14 29.69
C LEU A 75 16.70 10.73 28.44
N PHE A 76 15.95 10.86 27.34
CA PHE A 76 16.45 11.50 26.11
C PHE A 76 16.53 13.02 26.20
N ASP A 77 15.53 13.69 26.77
CA ASP A 77 15.44 15.16 26.75
C ASP A 77 16.27 15.83 27.85
N ASP A 78 16.21 15.32 29.08
CA ASP A 78 16.60 16.06 30.28
C ASP A 78 17.92 15.56 30.90
N VAL A 79 18.38 14.34 30.56
CA VAL A 79 19.65 13.79 31.08
C VAL A 79 20.83 14.23 30.20
N ALA A 80 21.92 14.69 30.79
CA ALA A 80 23.10 15.12 30.05
C ALA A 80 23.80 13.95 29.31
N ALA A 81 24.43 14.24 28.18
CA ALA A 81 25.15 13.26 27.38
C ALA A 81 26.31 12.64 28.20
N SER A 82 26.13 11.38 28.59
CA SER A 82 27.05 10.64 29.45
C SER A 82 26.95 9.15 29.11
N TRP A 83 27.99 8.37 29.45
CA TRP A 83 27.96 6.91 29.23
C TRP A 83 26.75 6.22 29.91
N PRO A 84 26.34 6.57 31.15
CA PRO A 84 25.12 6.05 31.77
C PRO A 84 23.83 6.39 30.99
N ARG A 85 23.72 7.61 30.44
CA ARG A 85 22.60 7.96 29.55
C ARG A 85 22.60 7.09 28.31
N SER A 86 23.76 6.87 27.69
CA SER A 86 23.87 6.00 26.51
C SER A 86 23.47 4.55 26.84
N ILE A 87 23.86 4.02 28.00
CA ILE A 87 23.40 2.71 28.48
C ILE A 87 21.88 2.71 28.69
N GLY A 88 21.33 3.70 29.38
CA GLY A 88 19.89 3.77 29.62
C GLY A 88 19.09 3.88 28.32
N ILE A 89 19.60 4.61 27.33
CA ILE A 89 19.01 4.67 25.98
C ILE A 89 19.08 3.30 25.31
N ALA A 90 20.21 2.61 25.39
CA ALA A 90 20.36 1.27 24.82
C ALA A 90 19.45 0.23 25.48
N LEU A 91 19.20 0.36 26.79
CA LEU A 91 18.31 -0.52 27.56
C LEU A 91 16.82 -0.13 27.48
N SER A 92 16.49 1.03 26.88
CA SER A 92 15.12 1.53 26.82
C SER A 92 14.10 0.56 26.16
N PRO A 93 14.44 -0.22 25.11
CA PRO A 93 13.48 -1.19 24.56
C PRO A 93 13.14 -2.31 25.55
N LEU A 94 14.14 -2.81 26.30
CA LEU A 94 13.94 -3.83 27.33
C LEU A 94 13.13 -3.28 28.50
N PHE A 95 13.37 -2.02 28.88
CA PHE A 95 12.56 -1.33 29.88
C PHE A 95 11.09 -1.21 29.45
N ILE A 96 10.81 -0.85 28.20
CA ILE A 96 9.43 -0.78 27.69
C ILE A 96 8.77 -2.18 27.67
N LEU A 97 9.49 -3.23 27.23
CA LEU A 97 8.97 -4.60 27.29
C LEU A 97 8.67 -5.04 28.73
N PHE A 98 9.51 -4.65 29.68
CA PHE A 98 9.26 -4.88 31.10
C PHE A 98 8.00 -4.15 31.59
N ILE A 99 7.80 -2.88 31.23
CA ILE A 99 6.58 -2.14 31.58
C ILE A 99 5.34 -2.80 30.95
N VAL A 100 5.42 -3.24 29.70
CA VAL A 100 4.31 -3.95 29.03
C VAL A 100 4.01 -5.28 29.75
N GLY A 101 5.04 -6.08 30.05
CA GLY A 101 4.89 -7.34 30.77
C GLY A 101 4.30 -7.16 32.18
N MET A 102 4.77 -6.15 32.93
CA MET A 102 4.22 -5.78 34.24
C MET A 102 2.76 -5.32 34.14
N THR A 103 2.43 -4.53 33.11
CA THR A 103 1.06 -4.04 32.88
C THR A 103 0.11 -5.21 32.60
N LEU A 104 0.54 -6.17 31.76
CA LEU A 104 -0.25 -7.37 31.45
C LEU A 104 -0.39 -8.29 32.67
N ASP A 105 0.69 -8.51 33.43
CA ASP A 105 0.65 -9.32 34.65
C ASP A 105 -0.32 -8.72 35.68
N ASN A 106 -0.29 -7.40 35.89
CA ASN A 106 -1.22 -6.71 36.78
C ASN A 106 -2.67 -6.74 36.27
N LEU A 107 -2.88 -6.62 34.96
CA LEU A 107 -4.20 -6.74 34.33
C LEU A 107 -4.82 -8.11 34.61
N PHE A 108 -4.09 -9.19 34.30
CA PHE A 108 -4.63 -10.55 34.44
C PHE A 108 -4.77 -10.99 35.89
N LYS A 109 -3.93 -10.49 36.80
CA LYS A 109 -4.17 -10.61 38.25
C LYS A 109 -5.43 -9.88 38.70
N GLY A 110 -5.67 -8.69 38.18
CA GLY A 110 -6.89 -7.91 38.47
C GLY A 110 -8.16 -8.55 37.90
N LEU A 111 -8.04 -9.31 36.81
CA LEU A 111 -9.12 -10.08 36.19
C LEU A 111 -9.30 -11.50 36.76
N ASP A 112 -8.41 -11.94 37.65
CA ASP A 112 -8.34 -13.31 38.20
C ASP A 112 -8.24 -14.40 37.11
N ASP A 113 -7.38 -14.17 36.12
CA ASP A 113 -7.20 -15.04 34.95
C ASP A 113 -5.69 -15.30 34.68
N ASP A 114 -5.36 -16.39 33.96
CA ASP A 114 -3.98 -16.78 33.63
C ASP A 114 -3.69 -16.71 32.13
N VAL A 115 -2.49 -16.23 31.78
CA VAL A 115 -2.06 -16.11 30.38
C VAL A 115 -0.73 -16.78 30.15
N ARG A 116 -0.69 -17.64 29.14
CA ARG A 116 0.51 -18.39 28.75
C ARG A 116 0.98 -17.96 27.37
N ILE A 117 2.04 -17.18 27.34
CA ILE A 117 2.67 -16.73 26.09
C ILE A 117 3.74 -17.74 25.71
N THR A 118 3.61 -18.40 24.56
CA THR A 118 4.64 -19.32 24.04
C THR A 118 5.44 -18.66 22.92
N LEU A 119 6.75 -18.55 23.11
CA LEU A 119 7.70 -17.92 22.19
C LEU A 119 8.64 -18.99 21.62
N ASP A 120 8.49 -19.29 20.34
CA ASP A 120 9.37 -20.17 19.58
C ASP A 120 10.47 -19.32 18.90
N LEU A 121 11.72 -19.46 19.35
CA LEU A 121 12.84 -18.62 18.90
C LEU A 121 13.11 -18.77 17.40
N ILE A 122 13.02 -19.99 16.87
CA ILE A 122 13.28 -20.25 15.44
C ILE A 122 12.11 -19.76 14.58
N SER A 123 10.87 -19.99 15.02
CA SER A 123 9.69 -19.44 14.35
C SER A 123 9.73 -17.91 14.29
N ILE A 124 10.05 -17.24 15.40
CA ILE A 124 10.19 -15.79 15.45
C ILE A 124 11.30 -15.32 14.51
N SER A 125 12.46 -15.99 14.48
CA SER A 125 13.60 -15.62 13.65
C SER A 125 13.30 -15.78 12.15
N THR A 126 12.72 -16.91 11.74
CA THR A 126 12.37 -17.19 10.34
C THR A 126 11.22 -16.30 9.85
N SER A 127 10.21 -16.06 10.70
CA SER A 127 9.14 -15.10 10.45
C SER A 127 9.68 -13.67 10.33
N THR A 128 10.63 -13.28 11.19
CA THR A 128 11.33 -11.99 11.13
C THR A 128 11.97 -11.81 9.77
N LEU A 129 12.74 -12.78 9.28
CA LEU A 129 13.40 -12.70 7.98
C LEU A 129 12.41 -12.60 6.82
N THR A 130 11.32 -13.36 6.87
CA THR A 130 10.27 -13.37 5.83
C THR A 130 9.56 -12.02 5.73
N TRP A 131 9.13 -11.44 6.85
CA TRP A 131 8.48 -10.12 6.84
C TRP A 131 9.48 -8.99 6.57
N SER A 132 10.70 -9.10 7.09
CA SER A 132 11.76 -8.11 6.83
C SER A 132 12.07 -8.01 5.34
N SER A 133 12.24 -9.14 4.67
CA SER A 133 12.54 -9.16 3.23
C SER A 133 11.39 -8.65 2.37
N THR A 134 10.15 -9.01 2.72
CA THR A 134 8.93 -8.50 2.05
C THR A 134 8.89 -6.97 2.06
N TYR A 135 9.00 -6.35 3.23
CA TYR A 135 8.96 -4.90 3.33
C TYR A 135 10.25 -4.24 2.81
N LEU A 136 11.40 -4.91 2.93
CA LEU A 136 12.68 -4.40 2.45
C LEU A 136 12.69 -4.20 0.93
N ALA A 137 12.06 -5.10 0.16
CA ALA A 137 11.99 -5.01 -1.30
C ALA A 137 11.33 -3.70 -1.78
N ILE A 138 10.27 -3.26 -1.09
CA ILE A 138 9.59 -1.99 -1.37
C ILE A 138 10.38 -0.82 -0.76
N ALA A 139 10.84 -0.95 0.49
CA ALA A 139 11.54 0.10 1.22
C ALA A 139 12.86 0.52 0.56
N VAL A 140 13.61 -0.42 -0.03
CA VAL A 140 14.85 -0.12 -0.76
C VAL A 140 14.57 0.64 -2.05
N GLY A 141 13.53 0.26 -2.80
CA GLY A 141 13.10 0.96 -4.00
C GLY A 141 12.68 2.41 -3.70
N LEU A 142 11.86 2.58 -2.66
CA LEU A 142 11.47 3.90 -2.14
C LEU A 142 12.69 4.70 -1.66
N THR A 143 13.65 4.08 -0.99
CA THR A 143 14.86 4.77 -0.51
C THR A 143 15.73 5.27 -1.65
N LEU A 144 15.84 4.48 -2.73
CA LEU A 144 16.61 4.84 -3.90
C LEU A 144 15.96 6.02 -4.65
N THR A 145 14.64 5.97 -4.85
CA THR A 145 13.86 7.06 -5.45
C THR A 145 13.92 8.32 -4.61
N TYR A 146 13.72 8.24 -3.29
CA TYR A 146 13.89 9.38 -2.38
C TYR A 146 15.28 9.99 -2.46
N LYS A 147 16.33 9.16 -2.49
CA LYS A 147 17.72 9.63 -2.50
C LYS A 147 18.06 10.39 -3.78
N VAL A 148 17.64 9.89 -4.94
CA VAL A 148 18.04 10.44 -6.24
C VAL A 148 17.03 11.48 -6.76
N GLN A 149 15.73 11.26 -6.53
CA GLN A 149 14.64 12.05 -7.10
C GLN A 149 13.95 12.98 -6.09
N ARG A 150 14.20 12.83 -4.78
CA ARG A 150 13.74 13.72 -3.68
C ARG A 150 12.21 13.81 -3.49
N TYR A 151 11.48 12.74 -3.76
CA TYR A 151 10.05 12.62 -3.39
C TYR A 151 9.69 11.17 -3.03
N GLY A 152 8.55 10.99 -2.34
CA GLY A 152 8.02 9.67 -2.04
C GLY A 152 7.23 9.08 -3.21
N ASN A 153 7.70 7.95 -3.74
CA ASN A 153 7.03 7.27 -4.85
C ASN A 153 5.97 6.28 -4.35
N PHE A 154 4.71 6.70 -4.19
CA PHE A 154 3.60 5.82 -3.79
C PHE A 154 3.31 4.70 -4.80
N ALA A 155 3.71 4.83 -6.07
CA ALA A 155 3.59 3.76 -7.06
C ALA A 155 4.57 2.59 -6.83
N GLN A 156 5.52 2.70 -5.89
CA GLN A 156 6.53 1.67 -5.69
C GLN A 156 5.95 0.31 -5.30
N SER A 157 4.87 0.27 -4.51
CA SER A 157 4.18 -0.99 -4.20
C SER A 157 3.46 -1.57 -5.41
N GLU A 158 3.02 -0.76 -6.36
CA GLU A 158 2.36 -1.30 -7.56
C GLU A 158 3.39 -1.90 -8.53
N LEU A 159 4.66 -1.47 -8.47
CA LEU A 159 5.76 -2.17 -9.14
C LEU A 159 6.02 -3.54 -8.50
N PHE A 160 5.81 -3.67 -7.19
CA PHE A 160 5.81 -4.96 -6.48
C PHE A 160 4.60 -5.81 -6.90
N MET A 161 3.39 -5.24 -6.97
CA MET A 161 2.20 -5.92 -7.52
C MET A 161 2.44 -6.45 -8.94
N MET A 162 2.99 -5.62 -9.84
CA MET A 162 3.30 -6.06 -11.21
C MET A 162 4.24 -7.27 -11.21
N GLY A 163 5.19 -7.36 -10.27
CA GLY A 163 6.02 -8.54 -10.10
C GLY A 163 5.23 -9.81 -9.74
N MET A 164 4.23 -9.67 -8.86
CA MET A 164 3.35 -10.77 -8.45
C MET A 164 2.48 -11.29 -9.61
N TYR A 165 2.01 -10.39 -10.46
CA TYR A 165 1.22 -10.78 -11.64
C TYR A 165 2.10 -11.23 -12.80
N LEU A 166 3.33 -10.71 -12.92
CA LEU A 166 4.26 -11.21 -13.93
C LEU A 166 4.63 -12.67 -13.65
N SER A 167 4.77 -13.08 -12.39
CA SER A 167 4.97 -14.50 -12.09
C SER A 167 3.79 -15.36 -12.55
N MET A 168 2.54 -14.87 -12.50
CA MET A 168 1.40 -15.58 -13.09
C MET A 168 1.45 -15.63 -14.62
N VAL A 169 1.83 -14.51 -15.26
CA VAL A 169 1.97 -14.45 -16.72
C VAL A 169 3.01 -15.45 -17.21
N MET A 170 4.11 -15.62 -16.47
CA MET A 170 5.14 -16.61 -16.80
C MET A 170 4.61 -18.04 -16.67
N VAL A 171 3.85 -18.36 -15.61
CA VAL A 171 3.23 -19.69 -15.43
C VAL A 171 2.24 -20.01 -16.57
N TRP A 172 1.41 -19.04 -16.95
CA TRP A 172 0.41 -19.21 -18.00
C TRP A 172 0.96 -19.09 -19.43
N SER A 173 2.28 -18.97 -19.59
CA SER A 173 2.89 -19.02 -20.91
C SER A 173 3.00 -20.47 -21.40
N ASP A 174 2.75 -20.73 -22.68
CA ASP A 174 2.80 -22.11 -23.22
C ASP A 174 4.12 -22.79 -22.93
N TYR A 175 5.20 -22.02 -22.96
CA TYR A 175 6.53 -22.55 -22.72
C TYR A 175 6.68 -23.08 -21.29
N PHE A 176 6.04 -22.49 -20.27
CA PHE A 176 6.20 -22.96 -18.88
C PHE A 176 4.98 -23.69 -18.31
N PHE A 177 3.84 -23.66 -19.00
CA PHE A 177 2.60 -24.28 -18.54
C PHE A 177 2.75 -25.80 -18.27
N PRO A 178 3.40 -26.61 -19.13
CA PRO A 178 3.59 -28.03 -18.86
C PRO A 178 4.44 -28.33 -17.62
N LEU A 179 5.31 -27.40 -17.20
CA LEU A 179 6.08 -27.56 -15.97
C LEU A 179 5.24 -27.28 -14.73
N TYR A 180 4.29 -26.33 -14.82
CA TYR A 180 3.40 -25.97 -13.74
C TYR A 180 2.36 -27.04 -13.43
N ASP A 181 1.81 -27.67 -14.47
CA ASP A 181 0.75 -28.68 -14.36
C ASP A 181 1.27 -30.11 -14.13
N ALA A 182 2.60 -30.27 -14.09
CA ALA A 182 3.21 -31.55 -13.79
C ALA A 182 2.78 -32.08 -12.41
N PRO A 183 2.52 -33.39 -12.26
CA PRO A 183 2.19 -33.97 -10.98
C PRO A 183 3.39 -33.93 -10.03
N ARG A 184 3.08 -33.99 -8.73
CA ARG A 184 4.07 -33.92 -7.66
C ARG A 184 5.00 -35.13 -7.67
N ASP A 185 6.30 -34.89 -7.77
CA ASP A 185 7.35 -35.91 -7.82
C ASP A 185 8.34 -35.84 -6.64
N GLY A 186 8.21 -34.82 -5.77
CA GLY A 186 9.05 -34.64 -4.59
C GLY A 186 10.39 -33.94 -4.85
N THR A 187 10.65 -33.50 -6.06
CA THR A 187 11.80 -32.65 -6.42
C THR A 187 11.35 -31.23 -6.74
N LEU A 188 12.28 -30.29 -6.92
CA LEU A 188 11.93 -28.91 -7.25
C LEU A 188 12.45 -28.52 -8.62
N ALA A 189 11.57 -27.99 -9.46
CA ALA A 189 11.97 -27.27 -10.67
C ALA A 189 12.36 -25.80 -10.36
N TRP A 190 13.48 -25.36 -10.93
CA TRP A 190 14.10 -24.05 -10.67
C TRP A 190 14.03 -23.08 -11.85
N SER A 191 13.97 -23.56 -13.10
CA SER A 191 13.96 -22.71 -14.31
C SER A 191 12.86 -21.66 -14.29
N LEU A 192 11.61 -22.06 -14.07
CA LEU A 192 10.48 -21.13 -14.02
C LEU A 192 10.67 -20.09 -12.92
N LEU A 193 11.16 -20.47 -11.74
CA LEU A 193 11.47 -19.54 -10.66
C LEU A 193 12.60 -18.55 -11.05
N LEU A 194 13.68 -19.03 -11.67
CA LEU A 194 14.81 -18.17 -12.06
C LEU A 194 14.42 -17.19 -13.17
N TRP A 195 13.67 -17.66 -14.18
CA TRP A 195 13.19 -16.83 -15.28
C TRP A 195 12.13 -15.83 -14.81
N THR A 196 11.22 -16.21 -13.92
CA THR A 196 10.23 -15.29 -13.34
C THR A 196 10.89 -14.18 -12.52
N VAL A 197 11.92 -14.48 -11.73
CA VAL A 197 12.69 -13.49 -10.98
C VAL A 197 13.41 -12.51 -11.91
N LEU A 198 14.03 -13.02 -12.97
CA LEU A 198 14.74 -12.21 -13.95
C LEU A 198 13.79 -11.31 -14.76
N ALA A 199 12.70 -11.88 -15.29
CA ALA A 199 11.66 -11.14 -16.00
C ALA A 199 11.00 -10.11 -15.06
N ALA A 200 10.70 -10.54 -13.83
CA ALA A 200 10.53 -9.79 -12.59
C ALA A 200 11.23 -8.44 -12.62
N PHE A 201 12.55 -8.53 -12.51
CA PHE A 201 13.45 -7.41 -12.40
C PHE A 201 13.50 -6.55 -13.66
N VAL A 202 13.54 -7.16 -14.85
CA VAL A 202 13.73 -6.44 -16.12
C VAL A 202 12.47 -5.70 -16.54
N LEU A 203 11.31 -6.38 -16.57
CA LEU A 203 10.07 -5.80 -17.08
C LEU A 203 9.50 -4.74 -16.15
N THR A 204 9.53 -4.97 -14.84
CA THR A 204 9.15 -3.92 -13.88
C THR A 204 10.16 -2.77 -13.88
N GLY A 205 11.45 -3.05 -14.07
CA GLY A 205 12.48 -2.05 -14.33
C GLY A 205 12.15 -1.14 -15.51
N ILE A 206 11.77 -1.72 -16.65
CA ILE A 206 11.36 -1.00 -17.86
C ILE A 206 10.09 -0.18 -17.59
N ALA A 207 9.08 -0.76 -16.92
CA ALA A 207 7.88 -0.04 -16.52
C ALA A 207 8.22 1.20 -15.66
N GLY A 208 9.19 1.08 -14.74
CA GLY A 208 9.71 2.20 -13.97
C GLY A 208 10.31 3.32 -14.83
N ILE A 209 11.04 2.98 -15.90
CA ILE A 209 11.57 3.98 -16.87
C ILE A 209 10.43 4.67 -17.62
N ILE A 210 9.45 3.89 -18.10
CA ILE A 210 8.30 4.41 -18.86
C ILE A 210 7.52 5.43 -18.01
N ILE A 211 7.21 5.05 -16.77
CA ILE A 211 6.51 5.92 -15.81
C ILE A 211 7.31 7.20 -15.56
N ASP A 212 8.62 7.07 -15.32
CA ASP A 212 9.48 8.22 -15.08
C ASP A 212 9.48 9.19 -16.27
N ARG A 213 9.54 8.66 -17.50
CA ARG A 213 9.57 9.47 -18.73
C ARG A 213 8.24 10.15 -19.04
N LEU A 214 7.13 9.42 -18.90
CA LEU A 214 5.80 9.92 -19.25
C LEU A 214 5.23 10.86 -18.21
N VAL A 215 5.45 10.58 -16.92
CA VAL A 215 4.80 11.30 -15.83
C VAL A 215 5.81 12.20 -15.13
N TYR A 216 6.81 11.62 -14.47
CA TYR A 216 7.62 12.36 -13.49
C TYR A 216 8.57 13.38 -14.12
N ARG A 217 9.10 13.09 -15.31
CA ARG A 217 9.98 14.00 -16.06
C ARG A 217 9.34 15.37 -16.27
N GLY A 218 8.06 15.42 -16.63
CA GLY A 218 7.33 16.66 -16.86
C GLY A 218 7.23 17.52 -15.61
N PHE A 219 6.95 16.90 -14.46
CA PHE A 219 6.90 17.59 -13.17
C PHE A 219 8.28 18.09 -12.71
N ARG A 220 9.33 17.28 -12.90
CA ARG A 220 10.71 17.69 -12.56
C ARG A 220 11.19 18.89 -13.37
N LYS A 221 10.93 18.91 -14.68
CA LYS A 221 11.30 20.05 -15.55
C LYS A 221 10.59 21.35 -15.17
N LYS A 222 9.46 21.26 -14.47
CA LYS A 222 8.69 22.41 -13.96
C LYS A 222 9.04 22.77 -12.51
N GLU A 223 10.06 22.13 -11.92
CA GLU A 223 10.50 22.34 -10.53
C GLU A 223 9.35 22.28 -9.51
N THR A 224 8.40 21.36 -9.74
CA THR A 224 7.23 21.24 -8.87
C THR A 224 7.64 20.79 -7.47
N LYS A 225 6.96 21.32 -6.44
CA LYS A 225 7.18 20.92 -5.03
C LYS A 225 7.10 19.38 -4.90
N PRO A 226 7.94 18.72 -4.07
CA PRO A 226 7.95 17.26 -3.89
C PRO A 226 6.58 16.65 -3.56
N GLN A 227 5.74 17.41 -2.85
CA GLN A 227 4.37 17.05 -2.49
C GLN A 227 3.51 16.75 -3.73
N VAL A 228 3.66 17.54 -4.80
CA VAL A 228 2.92 17.37 -6.06
C VAL A 228 3.40 16.12 -6.80
N MET A 229 4.72 15.86 -6.77
CA MET A 229 5.27 14.63 -7.34
C MET A 229 4.80 13.38 -6.59
N MET A 230 4.74 13.47 -5.27
CA MET A 230 4.25 12.39 -4.40
C MET A 230 2.77 12.08 -4.70
N ILE A 231 1.95 13.11 -4.90
CA ILE A 231 0.57 12.99 -5.36
C ILE A 231 0.47 12.37 -6.75
N ALA A 232 1.28 12.83 -7.72
CA ALA A 232 1.29 12.27 -9.07
C ALA A 232 1.63 10.77 -9.04
N SER A 233 2.54 10.34 -8.17
CA SER A 233 2.89 8.93 -8.01
C SER A 233 1.75 8.08 -7.46
N LEU A 234 0.87 8.65 -6.64
CA LEU A 234 -0.34 7.96 -6.20
C LEU A 234 -1.32 7.76 -7.36
N GLY A 235 -1.48 8.76 -8.23
CA GLY A 235 -2.28 8.63 -9.45
C GLY A 235 -1.78 7.51 -10.35
N VAL A 236 -0.46 7.43 -10.56
CA VAL A 236 0.18 6.32 -11.28
C VAL A 236 -0.12 4.99 -10.59
N ALA A 237 -0.06 4.93 -9.26
CA ALA A 237 -0.36 3.71 -8.52
C ALA A 237 -1.78 3.20 -8.80
N LEU A 238 -2.77 4.09 -8.75
CA LEU A 238 -4.18 3.74 -9.02
C LEU A 238 -4.37 3.26 -10.46
N ILE A 239 -3.71 3.90 -11.43
CA ILE A 239 -3.75 3.49 -12.84
C ILE A 239 -3.17 2.09 -13.02
N LEU A 240 -1.98 1.81 -12.46
CA LEU A 240 -1.35 0.49 -12.56
C LEU A 240 -2.24 -0.60 -11.94
N ARG A 241 -2.82 -0.32 -10.77
CA ARG A 241 -3.74 -1.25 -10.12
C ARG A 241 -4.99 -1.49 -10.96
N ALA A 242 -5.59 -0.44 -11.51
CA ALA A 242 -6.76 -0.55 -12.37
C ALA A 242 -6.46 -1.41 -13.60
N ILE A 243 -5.31 -1.21 -14.26
CA ILE A 243 -4.88 -2.03 -15.40
C ILE A 243 -4.79 -3.51 -15.02
N VAL A 244 -4.17 -3.82 -13.87
CA VAL A 244 -4.06 -5.20 -13.38
C VAL A 244 -5.43 -5.77 -13.01
N TYR A 245 -6.30 -4.98 -12.38
CA TYR A 245 -7.66 -5.39 -12.03
C TYR A 245 -8.49 -5.71 -13.27
N LEU A 246 -8.40 -4.89 -14.32
CA LEU A 246 -9.06 -5.13 -15.61
C LEU A 246 -8.56 -6.42 -16.27
N ARG A 247 -7.26 -6.73 -16.16
CA ARG A 247 -6.68 -7.92 -16.81
C ARG A 247 -6.90 -9.23 -16.04
N PHE A 248 -6.72 -9.22 -14.72
CA PHE A 248 -6.69 -10.44 -13.90
C PHE A 248 -7.88 -10.60 -12.94
N GLY A 249 -8.76 -9.59 -12.89
CA GLY A 249 -9.91 -9.56 -12.00
C GLY A 249 -9.56 -9.32 -10.53
N ALA A 250 -10.60 -9.36 -9.69
CA ALA A 250 -10.49 -9.19 -8.23
C ALA A 250 -10.13 -10.49 -7.49
N GLY A 251 -10.08 -11.62 -8.22
CA GLY A 251 -9.85 -12.93 -7.66
C GLY A 251 -8.49 -13.03 -6.98
N LYS A 252 -8.41 -13.82 -5.91
CA LYS A 252 -7.14 -14.13 -5.26
C LYS A 252 -6.41 -15.19 -6.06
N LYS A 253 -5.23 -14.88 -6.57
CA LYS A 253 -4.36 -15.80 -7.31
C LYS A 253 -3.15 -16.20 -6.46
N MET A 254 -2.42 -17.22 -6.89
CA MET A 254 -1.23 -17.73 -6.22
C MET A 254 -0.23 -18.23 -7.25
N PHE A 255 1.05 -17.92 -7.05
CA PHE A 255 2.12 -18.37 -7.93
C PHE A 255 2.80 -19.59 -7.32
N GLU A 256 2.85 -20.68 -8.07
CA GLU A 256 3.55 -21.91 -7.73
C GLU A 256 4.42 -22.23 -8.93
N PRO A 257 5.76 -22.15 -8.83
CA PRO A 257 6.65 -22.47 -9.95
C PRO A 257 6.51 -23.93 -10.40
N ASP A 258 6.14 -24.79 -9.47
CA ASP A 258 5.96 -26.23 -9.61
C ASP A 258 5.10 -26.68 -8.40
N ALA A 259 4.26 -27.69 -8.57
CA ALA A 259 3.32 -28.18 -7.56
C ALA A 259 4.04 -28.66 -6.28
N ASP A 260 5.30 -29.05 -6.40
CA ASP A 260 6.12 -29.55 -5.31
C ASP A 260 6.56 -28.47 -4.31
N TRP A 261 6.70 -27.20 -4.74
CA TRP A 261 7.16 -26.10 -3.87
C TRP A 261 6.32 -25.89 -2.60
N ARG A 262 5.09 -26.41 -2.57
CA ARG A 262 4.14 -26.22 -1.47
C ARG A 262 3.75 -27.50 -0.74
N VAL A 263 4.44 -28.60 -1.02
CA VAL A 263 4.20 -29.84 -0.30
C VAL A 263 4.68 -29.66 1.14
N PRO A 264 3.87 -30.01 2.16
CA PRO A 264 4.24 -29.81 3.57
C PRO A 264 5.50 -30.57 4.03
N THR A 265 5.95 -31.58 3.26
CA THR A 265 7.16 -32.36 3.50
C THR A 265 8.44 -31.60 3.11
N LEU A 266 8.37 -30.70 2.12
CA LEU A 266 9.51 -29.90 1.66
C LEU A 266 9.75 -28.67 2.54
N ARG A 267 10.38 -28.92 3.68
CA ARG A 267 10.69 -27.91 4.71
C ARG A 267 11.99 -28.23 5.42
N TRP A 268 12.63 -27.19 5.97
CA TRP A 268 13.70 -27.38 6.94
C TRP A 268 13.09 -27.61 8.33
N ASP A 269 13.33 -28.79 8.90
CA ASP A 269 13.01 -29.07 10.30
C ASP A 269 14.19 -28.61 11.17
N ILE A 270 14.03 -27.42 11.77
CA ILE A 270 15.09 -26.78 12.55
C ILE A 270 14.81 -27.00 14.04
N PRO A 271 15.75 -27.59 14.81
CA PRO A 271 15.62 -27.71 16.26
C PRO A 271 15.41 -26.33 16.91
N THR A 272 14.43 -26.25 17.81
CA THR A 272 14.03 -24.99 18.45
C THR A 272 13.95 -25.10 19.97
N HIS A 273 14.00 -23.93 20.62
CA HIS A 273 13.72 -23.76 22.03
C HIS A 273 12.44 -22.93 22.18
N LYS A 274 11.56 -23.38 23.07
CA LYS A 274 10.30 -22.69 23.37
C LYS A 274 10.38 -22.07 24.75
N LEU A 275 10.21 -20.76 24.82
CA LEU A 275 10.09 -20.00 26.06
C LEU A 275 8.61 -19.74 26.34
N ARG A 276 8.10 -20.24 27.44
CA ARG A 276 6.75 -19.99 27.95
C ARG A 276 6.81 -18.95 29.07
N LEU A 277 6.01 -17.90 28.94
CA LEU A 277 5.81 -16.87 29.96
C LEU A 277 4.41 -17.02 30.55
N ASN A 278 4.31 -17.28 31.86
CA ASN A 278 3.04 -17.40 32.57
C ASN A 278 2.78 -16.12 33.37
N LEU A 279 1.80 -15.33 32.94
CA LEU A 279 1.41 -14.04 33.53
C LEU A 279 0.02 -14.16 34.18
N GLY A 280 -0.28 -13.30 35.16
CA GLY A 280 -1.60 -13.26 35.80
C GLY A 280 -1.67 -14.09 37.08
N ASN A 281 -2.80 -14.78 37.29
CA ASN A 281 -2.93 -15.74 38.38
C ASN A 281 -2.05 -16.98 38.09
N ARG A 282 -1.22 -17.36 39.06
CA ARG A 282 -0.28 -18.49 38.94
C ARG A 282 -0.51 -19.55 40.01
N ASP A 283 -1.49 -19.34 40.88
CA ASP A 283 -1.79 -20.27 41.96
C ASP A 283 -2.49 -21.50 41.38
N LEU A 284 -2.13 -22.69 41.87
CA LEU A 284 -2.74 -23.95 41.43
C LEU A 284 -3.75 -24.41 42.48
N GLU A 285 -4.97 -24.77 42.05
CA GLU A 285 -5.98 -25.36 42.93
C GLU A 285 -5.54 -26.72 43.47
N GLU A 286 -5.99 -27.08 44.67
CA GLU A 286 -5.62 -28.33 45.34
C GLU A 286 -6.05 -29.55 44.49
N GLY A 287 -5.08 -30.33 44.01
CA GLY A 287 -5.29 -31.50 43.14
C GLY A 287 -5.13 -31.24 41.64
N GLN A 288 -5.01 -29.98 41.20
CA GLN A 288 -4.57 -29.68 39.84
C GLN A 288 -3.06 -29.85 39.72
N THR A 289 -2.61 -30.22 38.53
CA THR A 289 -1.19 -30.44 38.28
C THR A 289 -0.71 -29.69 37.05
N TYR A 290 0.49 -29.11 37.17
CA TYR A 290 1.14 -28.43 36.07
C TYR A 290 2.06 -29.39 35.33
N THR A 291 1.81 -29.60 34.05
CA THR A 291 2.72 -30.34 33.17
C THR A 291 3.78 -29.37 32.64
N HIS A 292 4.95 -29.39 33.28
CA HIS A 292 6.15 -28.74 32.76
C HIS A 292 6.64 -29.52 31.54
N GLY A 293 7.10 -28.84 30.48
CA GLY A 293 7.81 -29.53 29.40
C GLY A 293 9.13 -30.10 29.93
N PRO A 294 9.67 -31.21 29.39
CA PRO A 294 10.94 -31.75 29.86
C PRO A 294 12.03 -30.68 29.73
N THR A 295 12.68 -30.36 30.85
CA THR A 295 13.80 -29.43 30.98
C THR A 295 15.07 -30.08 30.45
N ILE A 296 16.10 -29.25 30.16
CA ILE A 296 17.40 -29.73 29.67
C ILE A 296 18.03 -30.70 30.69
N GLY A 297 17.95 -32.01 30.43
CA GLY A 297 18.61 -33.06 31.21
C GLY A 297 17.73 -33.82 32.22
N GLU A 298 16.43 -33.55 32.32
CA GLU A 298 15.49 -34.26 33.20
C GLU A 298 14.33 -34.86 32.39
N CYS A 299 14.62 -35.92 31.64
CA CYS A 299 13.58 -36.84 31.19
C CYS A 299 13.61 -38.05 32.13
N THR A 300 12.73 -38.09 33.13
CA THR A 300 12.57 -39.32 33.91
C THR A 300 11.81 -40.33 33.04
N GLU A 301 12.52 -41.37 32.59
CA GLU A 301 11.93 -42.57 31.98
C GLU A 301 10.89 -43.15 32.96
N ILE A 302 9.60 -43.11 32.60
CA ILE A 302 8.63 -44.20 32.77
C ILE A 302 7.47 -43.94 31.77
N ASP A 303 7.28 -44.85 30.82
CA ASP A 303 6.05 -45.06 30.02
C ASP A 303 5.37 -43.83 29.39
N GLY A 304 6.13 -42.97 28.70
CA GLY A 304 5.59 -42.05 27.69
C GLY A 304 4.60 -40.97 28.18
N ALA A 305 4.49 -40.75 29.49
CA ALA A 305 3.62 -39.74 30.09
C ALA A 305 4.43 -38.70 30.86
N LEU A 306 4.28 -37.41 30.51
CA LEU A 306 4.78 -36.27 31.27
C LEU A 306 4.30 -36.38 32.73
N GLN A 307 5.20 -36.48 33.71
CA GLN A 307 4.78 -36.46 35.11
C GLN A 307 4.33 -35.05 35.50
N PRO A 308 3.14 -34.89 36.07
CA PRO A 308 2.72 -33.65 36.68
C PRO A 308 3.60 -33.31 37.90
N GLU A 309 4.21 -32.14 37.94
CA GLU A 309 4.88 -31.67 39.16
C GLU A 309 3.82 -31.10 40.12
N VAL A 310 3.81 -31.60 41.36
CA VAL A 310 2.92 -31.12 42.44
C VAL A 310 3.54 -29.86 43.06
N SER A 311 3.66 -28.81 42.26
CA SER A 311 3.99 -27.46 42.73
C SER A 311 2.70 -26.73 43.08
N GLY A 312 2.72 -25.92 44.15
CA GLY A 312 1.57 -25.06 44.52
C GLY A 312 1.38 -23.83 43.61
N SER A 313 2.28 -23.56 42.67
CA SER A 313 2.15 -22.44 41.71
C SER A 313 2.93 -22.67 40.39
N THR A 314 2.50 -22.01 39.31
CA THR A 314 3.19 -22.06 38.01
C THR A 314 4.38 -21.07 37.96
N PRO A 315 5.53 -21.46 37.37
CA PRO A 315 6.69 -20.57 37.26
C PRO A 315 6.43 -19.44 36.24
N LEU A 316 7.02 -18.25 36.47
CA LEU A 316 6.90 -17.10 35.56
C LEU A 316 7.55 -17.35 34.19
N PHE A 317 8.67 -18.08 34.18
CA PHE A 317 9.46 -18.41 32.99
C PHE A 317 9.67 -19.93 32.95
N ASP A 318 9.33 -20.56 31.85
CA ASP A 318 9.52 -21.98 31.58
C ASP A 318 10.20 -22.12 30.19
N LEU A 319 11.32 -22.85 30.12
CA LEU A 319 12.10 -23.06 28.90
C LEU A 319 12.23 -24.55 28.65
N TYR A 320 11.76 -25.01 27.48
CA TYR A 320 11.80 -26.43 27.10
C TYR A 320 12.24 -26.62 25.63
N ASN A 321 12.78 -27.81 25.34
CA ASN A 321 13.39 -28.16 24.05
C ASN A 321 12.90 -29.48 23.44
N ALA A 322 12.06 -30.26 24.12
CA ALA A 322 11.49 -31.50 23.56
C ALA A 322 10.02 -31.33 23.15
N ALA A 323 9.56 -32.23 22.28
CA ALA A 323 8.15 -32.34 21.91
C ALA A 323 7.32 -33.01 23.03
N ASN A 324 6.06 -33.34 22.73
CA ASN A 324 5.13 -33.92 23.71
C ASN A 324 5.51 -35.33 24.19
N ASP A 325 6.43 -36.03 23.50
CA ASP A 325 6.79 -37.43 23.73
C ASP A 325 8.15 -37.61 24.43
N CYS A 326 8.84 -36.53 24.83
CA CYS A 326 10.17 -36.54 25.48
C CYS A 326 11.30 -37.24 24.69
N VAL A 327 11.02 -37.81 23.52
CA VAL A 327 11.95 -38.54 22.65
C VAL A 327 12.37 -37.68 21.46
N THR A 328 11.43 -36.90 20.91
CA THR A 328 11.70 -36.05 19.75
C THR A 328 12.06 -34.62 20.18
N GLU A 329 13.11 -34.07 19.59
CA GLU A 329 13.45 -32.65 19.77
C GLU A 329 12.31 -31.78 19.23
N ALA A 330 12.02 -30.67 19.91
CA ALA A 330 11.08 -29.69 19.38
C ALA A 330 11.66 -29.10 18.10
N THR A 331 11.02 -29.35 16.96
CA THR A 331 11.40 -28.78 15.67
C THR A 331 10.37 -27.78 15.18
N THR A 332 10.84 -26.74 14.48
CA THR A 332 10.00 -25.81 13.75
C THR A 332 10.19 -26.06 12.26
N GLY A 333 9.13 -26.51 11.60
CA GLY A 333 9.13 -26.72 10.14
C GLY A 333 9.09 -25.39 9.38
N TYR A 334 10.19 -25.02 8.73
CA TYR A 334 10.28 -23.84 7.87
C TYR A 334 10.26 -24.24 6.40
N ALA A 335 9.10 -24.04 5.74
CA ALA A 335 8.90 -24.44 4.35
C ALA A 335 9.85 -23.73 3.37
N TYR A 336 10.34 -24.43 2.35
CA TYR A 336 11.34 -23.92 1.41
C TYR A 336 10.87 -22.66 0.66
N TYR A 337 9.61 -22.62 0.21
CA TYR A 337 9.05 -21.45 -0.48
C TYR A 337 9.07 -20.18 0.38
N LYS A 338 8.97 -20.30 1.72
CA LYS A 338 9.10 -19.14 2.63
C LYS A 338 10.55 -18.66 2.73
N GLY A 339 11.52 -19.57 2.60
CA GLY A 339 12.96 -19.27 2.64
C GLY A 339 13.50 -18.60 1.39
N ALA A 340 12.89 -18.83 0.22
CA ALA A 340 13.30 -18.19 -1.03
C ALA A 340 13.24 -16.65 -0.94
N MET A 341 12.21 -16.11 -0.27
CA MET A 341 11.99 -14.67 -0.13
C MET A 341 13.14 -13.91 0.54
N PRO A 342 13.56 -14.24 1.78
CA PRO A 342 14.70 -13.56 2.40
C PRO A 342 15.99 -13.76 1.62
N LEU A 343 16.24 -14.95 1.07
CA LEU A 343 17.46 -15.23 0.32
C LEU A 343 17.60 -14.32 -0.91
N VAL A 344 16.56 -14.24 -1.75
CA VAL A 344 16.59 -13.43 -2.98
C VAL A 344 16.66 -11.93 -2.65
N ILE A 345 15.91 -11.44 -1.67
CA ILE A 345 15.88 -10.00 -1.40
C ILE A 345 17.11 -9.50 -0.66
N PHE A 346 17.59 -10.20 0.37
CA PHE A 346 18.81 -9.78 1.06
C PHE A 346 20.04 -9.84 0.13
N SER A 347 20.12 -10.86 -0.73
CA SER A 347 21.19 -10.95 -1.74
C SER A 347 21.09 -9.82 -2.78
N SER A 348 19.89 -9.51 -3.29
CA SER A 348 19.64 -8.41 -4.22
C SER A 348 19.99 -7.04 -3.64
N VAL A 349 19.65 -6.79 -2.38
CA VAL A 349 19.99 -5.55 -1.67
C VAL A 349 21.49 -5.47 -1.40
N LEU A 350 22.14 -6.58 -1.07
CA LEU A 350 23.60 -6.64 -0.93
C LEU A 350 24.29 -6.33 -2.26
N LEU A 351 23.81 -6.89 -3.36
CA LEU A 351 24.28 -6.59 -4.71
C LEU A 351 24.10 -5.11 -5.05
N LEU A 352 22.93 -4.53 -4.74
CA LEU A 352 22.69 -3.10 -4.91
C LEU A 352 23.67 -2.25 -4.08
N LEU A 353 23.94 -2.62 -2.83
CA LEU A 353 24.91 -1.92 -1.98
C LEU A 353 26.32 -1.97 -2.57
N ILE A 354 26.74 -3.11 -3.11
CA ILE A 354 28.00 -3.27 -3.83
C ILE A 354 28.01 -2.36 -5.06
N LEU A 355 26.93 -2.38 -5.85
CA LEU A 355 26.76 -1.53 -7.03
C LEU A 355 26.91 -0.05 -6.66
N LEU A 356 26.21 0.44 -5.65
CA LEU A 356 26.20 1.85 -5.27
C LEU A 356 27.51 2.32 -4.64
N ARG A 357 28.22 1.45 -3.92
CA ARG A 357 29.48 1.80 -3.24
C ARG A 357 30.70 1.66 -4.13
N LYS A 358 30.77 0.60 -4.95
CA LYS A 358 32.01 0.20 -5.64
C LYS A 358 32.01 0.56 -7.13
N THR A 359 30.85 0.75 -7.78
CA THR A 359 30.81 1.01 -9.23
C THR A 359 30.86 2.50 -9.60
N ARG A 360 31.18 2.78 -10.88
CA ARG A 360 31.13 4.14 -11.46
C ARG A 360 29.71 4.71 -11.47
N LEU A 361 28.71 3.86 -11.76
CA LEU A 361 27.30 4.24 -11.74
C LEU A 361 26.90 4.72 -10.34
N GLY A 362 27.26 3.97 -9.31
CA GLY A 362 27.00 4.34 -7.91
C GLY A 362 27.63 5.67 -7.46
N ARG A 363 28.82 6.02 -7.99
CA ARG A 363 29.43 7.34 -7.73
C ARG A 363 28.64 8.48 -8.37
N ARG A 364 28.18 8.29 -9.62
CA ARG A 364 27.35 9.29 -10.33
C ARG A 364 25.99 9.46 -9.64
N MET A 365 25.36 8.37 -9.21
CA MET A 365 24.09 8.41 -8.46
C MET A 365 24.21 9.20 -7.17
N ARG A 366 25.30 9.02 -6.41
CA ARG A 366 25.53 9.81 -5.19
C ARG A 366 25.78 11.30 -5.49
N ALA A 367 26.55 11.62 -6.53
CA ALA A 367 26.75 13.01 -6.93
C ALA A 367 25.42 13.70 -7.31
N VAL A 368 24.56 13.01 -8.06
CA VAL A 368 23.22 13.51 -8.43
C VAL A 368 22.30 13.64 -7.22
N ALA A 369 22.35 12.68 -6.29
CA ALA A 369 21.58 12.74 -5.05
C ALA A 369 21.96 13.96 -4.19
N ASP A 370 23.27 14.23 -4.06
CA ASP A 370 23.79 15.34 -3.26
C ASP A 370 23.42 16.69 -3.88
N ASN A 371 23.75 16.90 -5.16
CA ASN A 371 23.36 18.10 -5.90
C ASN A 371 23.25 17.80 -7.42
N PRO A 372 22.03 17.73 -7.98
CA PRO A 372 21.84 17.42 -9.40
C PRO A 372 22.44 18.49 -10.32
N ASP A 373 22.35 19.77 -9.96
CA ASP A 373 22.84 20.87 -10.79
C ASP A 373 24.37 20.89 -10.85
N LEU A 374 25.03 20.67 -9.71
CA LEU A 374 26.49 20.53 -9.66
C LEU A 374 26.96 19.29 -10.42
N ALA A 375 26.23 18.18 -10.31
CA ALA A 375 26.51 16.97 -11.08
C ALA A 375 26.39 17.20 -12.59
N ALA A 376 25.35 17.92 -13.03
CA ALA A 376 25.16 18.31 -14.42
C ALA A 376 26.32 19.17 -14.94
N SER A 377 26.77 20.16 -14.14
CA SER A 377 27.93 21.01 -14.49
C SER A 377 29.25 20.21 -14.60
N SER A 378 29.34 19.06 -13.92
CA SER A 378 30.47 18.13 -13.98
C SER A 378 30.39 17.14 -15.16
N GLY A 379 29.44 17.33 -16.09
CA GLY A 379 29.25 16.48 -17.27
C GLY A 379 28.49 15.16 -16.99
N ILE A 380 27.83 15.03 -15.83
CA ILE A 380 26.99 13.87 -15.52
C ILE A 380 25.59 14.12 -16.09
N ASN A 381 25.12 13.23 -16.97
CA ASN A 381 23.74 13.28 -17.45
C ASN A 381 22.78 12.87 -16.31
N VAL A 382 22.19 13.87 -15.64
CA VAL A 382 21.26 13.70 -14.51
C VAL A 382 20.02 12.89 -14.90
N GLU A 383 19.48 13.11 -16.09
CA GLU A 383 18.29 12.43 -16.59
C GLU A 383 18.53 10.93 -16.73
N ASN A 384 19.65 10.51 -17.31
CA ASN A 384 20.01 9.10 -17.40
C ASN A 384 20.20 8.47 -16.02
N ILE A 385 20.78 9.20 -15.07
CA ILE A 385 20.96 8.70 -13.71
C ILE A 385 19.61 8.52 -13.00
N GLN A 386 18.67 9.46 -13.18
CA GLN A 386 17.31 9.34 -12.67
C GLN A 386 16.56 8.15 -13.29
N MET A 387 16.68 7.92 -14.60
CA MET A 387 16.08 6.76 -15.28
C MET A 387 16.69 5.43 -14.79
N THR A 388 18.01 5.34 -14.65
CA THR A 388 18.65 4.12 -14.11
C THR A 388 18.26 3.88 -12.66
N SER A 389 18.05 4.94 -11.88
CA SER A 389 17.53 4.84 -10.52
C SER A 389 16.12 4.27 -10.52
N ALA A 390 15.24 4.76 -11.40
CA ALA A 390 13.87 4.28 -11.54
C ALA A 390 13.84 2.79 -11.95
N PHE A 391 14.70 2.38 -12.89
CA PHE A 391 14.86 0.99 -13.31
C PHE A 391 15.28 0.09 -12.14
N LEU A 392 16.36 0.45 -11.44
CA LEU A 392 16.89 -0.34 -10.31
C LEU A 392 15.89 -0.42 -9.15
N SER A 393 15.18 0.67 -8.83
CA SER A 393 14.17 0.65 -7.78
C SER A 393 13.00 -0.24 -8.16
N ALA A 394 12.46 -0.06 -9.37
CA ALA A 394 11.32 -0.82 -9.85
C ALA A 394 11.63 -2.31 -9.95
N GLY A 395 12.78 -2.66 -10.52
CA GLY A 395 13.22 -4.04 -10.68
C GLY A 395 13.37 -4.80 -9.36
N ILE A 396 13.93 -4.17 -8.32
CA ILE A 396 14.07 -4.82 -7.00
C ILE A 396 12.71 -5.05 -6.34
N SER A 397 11.79 -4.08 -6.47
CA SER A 397 10.44 -4.25 -5.94
C SER A 397 9.63 -5.29 -6.72
N GLY A 398 9.73 -5.32 -8.06
CA GLY A 398 9.09 -6.33 -8.89
C GLY A 398 9.61 -7.74 -8.62
N MET A 399 10.92 -7.91 -8.49
CA MET A 399 11.53 -9.17 -8.07
C MET A 399 11.03 -9.62 -6.68
N GLY A 400 10.86 -8.69 -5.74
CA GLY A 400 10.22 -8.96 -4.45
C GLY A 400 8.78 -9.43 -4.58
N GLY A 401 8.02 -8.83 -5.48
CA GLY A 401 6.66 -9.25 -5.80
C GLY A 401 6.60 -10.68 -6.33
N ALA A 402 7.42 -11.00 -7.33
CA ALA A 402 7.45 -12.32 -7.96
C ALA A 402 7.72 -13.44 -6.95
N ILE A 403 8.67 -13.27 -6.04
CA ILE A 403 8.93 -14.27 -4.99
C ILE A 403 7.84 -14.27 -3.92
N PHE A 404 7.33 -13.09 -3.53
CA PHE A 404 6.28 -12.99 -2.52
C PHE A 404 4.97 -13.68 -2.96
N ALA A 405 4.70 -13.73 -4.27
CA ALA A 405 3.55 -14.41 -4.86
C ALA A 405 3.48 -15.92 -4.54
N MET A 406 4.61 -16.54 -4.16
CA MET A 406 4.67 -17.93 -3.69
C MET A 406 4.21 -18.11 -2.23
N THR A 407 4.24 -17.04 -1.44
CA THR A 407 4.07 -17.13 0.02
C THR A 407 2.62 -17.09 0.46
N LEU A 408 1.79 -16.30 -0.23
CA LEU A 408 0.41 -15.99 0.12
C LEU A 408 -0.42 -15.75 -1.13
N ARG A 409 -1.70 -16.11 -1.07
CA ARG A 409 -2.69 -15.73 -2.09
C ARG A 409 -2.83 -14.22 -2.13
N PHE A 410 -2.89 -13.66 -3.34
CA PHE A 410 -2.84 -12.21 -3.55
C PHE A 410 -3.91 -11.70 -4.51
N ALA A 411 -4.26 -10.43 -4.36
CA ALA A 411 -5.16 -9.67 -5.21
C ALA A 411 -4.48 -8.33 -5.58
N PRO A 412 -5.02 -7.54 -6.52
CA PRO A 412 -4.39 -6.29 -6.96
C PRO A 412 -4.17 -5.29 -5.82
N GLU A 413 -4.96 -5.34 -4.73
CA GLU A 413 -4.83 -4.46 -3.58
C GLU A 413 -3.73 -4.89 -2.59
N THR A 414 -3.26 -6.14 -2.66
CA THR A 414 -2.34 -6.72 -1.66
C THR A 414 -1.07 -5.88 -1.51
N ALA A 415 -0.43 -5.47 -2.61
CA ALA A 415 0.84 -4.77 -2.52
C ALA A 415 0.73 -3.39 -1.85
N PHE A 416 -0.41 -2.71 -2.00
CA PHE A 416 -0.64 -1.42 -1.36
C PHE A 416 -0.65 -1.52 0.16
N THR A 417 -1.18 -2.61 0.72
CA THR A 417 -1.14 -2.87 2.17
C THR A 417 0.28 -3.06 2.70
N LEU A 418 1.21 -3.51 1.85
CA LEU A 418 2.63 -3.69 2.18
C LEU A 418 3.44 -2.38 2.04
N LEU A 419 2.88 -1.36 1.37
CA LEU A 419 3.52 -0.06 1.22
C LEU A 419 3.69 0.66 2.56
N LEU A 420 2.66 0.61 3.40
CA LEU A 420 2.61 1.36 4.65
C LEU A 420 3.67 0.89 5.66
N PRO A 421 3.86 -0.42 5.95
CA PRO A 421 4.94 -0.87 6.83
C PRO A 421 6.32 -0.58 6.23
N SER A 422 6.42 -0.56 4.90
CA SER A 422 7.65 -0.19 4.21
C SER A 422 8.04 1.28 4.44
N PHE A 423 7.06 2.19 4.58
CA PHE A 423 7.35 3.56 5.03
C PHE A 423 7.90 3.60 6.44
N ALA A 424 7.38 2.79 7.37
CA ALA A 424 7.93 2.71 8.72
C ALA A 424 9.43 2.39 8.72
N ILE A 425 9.84 1.47 7.85
CA ILE A 425 11.24 1.07 7.69
C ILE A 425 12.11 2.22 7.15
N ILE A 426 11.64 2.94 6.13
CA ILE A 426 12.39 4.07 5.55
C ILE A 426 12.60 5.18 6.57
N VAL A 427 11.56 5.45 7.35
CA VAL A 427 11.61 6.47 8.38
C VAL A 427 12.56 6.05 9.49
N LEU A 428 12.43 4.83 10.00
CA LEU A 428 13.30 4.27 11.03
C LEU A 428 14.78 4.21 10.58
N GLY A 429 15.00 3.75 9.35
CA GLY A 429 16.29 3.62 8.69
C GLY A 429 16.92 4.93 8.22
N THR A 430 16.24 6.06 8.43
CA THR A 430 16.55 7.38 7.87
C THR A 430 16.37 7.42 6.34
N ILE A 431 15.56 8.37 5.87
CA ILE A 431 15.27 8.56 4.44
C ILE A 431 16.57 8.69 3.64
N GLY A 432 16.71 7.90 2.57
CA GLY A 432 17.88 7.92 1.68
C GLY A 432 19.08 7.08 2.13
N SER A 433 18.96 6.33 3.24
CA SER A 433 19.98 5.41 3.74
C SER A 433 19.61 3.94 3.56
N ILE A 434 20.11 3.31 2.49
CA ILE A 434 19.88 1.88 2.23
C ILE A 434 20.38 0.98 3.39
N PRO A 435 21.56 1.20 3.99
CA PRO A 435 22.00 0.40 5.14
C PRO A 435 21.11 0.60 6.37
N GLY A 436 20.60 1.81 6.58
CA GLY A 436 19.67 2.06 7.67
C GLY A 436 18.34 1.37 7.45
N VAL A 437 17.86 1.32 6.20
CA VAL A 437 16.65 0.57 5.81
C VAL A 437 16.81 -0.95 5.98
N LEU A 438 17.99 -1.50 5.72
CA LEU A 438 18.29 -2.91 6.01
C LEU A 438 18.16 -3.26 7.50
N VAL A 439 18.65 -2.39 8.38
CA VAL A 439 18.51 -2.58 9.83
C VAL A 439 17.07 -2.30 10.27
N GLY A 440 16.46 -1.25 9.72
CA GLY A 440 15.07 -0.88 10.00
C GLY A 440 14.09 -1.99 9.62
N SER A 441 14.32 -2.71 8.51
CA SER A 441 13.47 -3.83 8.10
C SER A 441 13.57 -4.99 9.06
N LEU A 442 14.77 -5.31 9.55
CA LEU A 442 14.97 -6.36 10.55
C LEU A 442 14.27 -6.04 11.87
N ILE A 443 14.36 -4.79 12.33
CA ILE A 443 13.68 -4.34 13.55
C ILE A 443 12.15 -4.42 13.36
N VAL A 444 11.62 -3.87 12.27
CA VAL A 444 10.18 -3.86 12.01
C VAL A 444 9.64 -5.29 11.81
N GLY A 445 10.37 -6.13 11.07
CA GLY A 445 10.04 -7.55 10.89
C GLY A 445 10.04 -8.31 12.22
N PHE A 446 11.01 -8.03 13.09
CA PHE A 446 11.08 -8.62 14.44
C PHE A 446 9.90 -8.18 15.31
N VAL A 447 9.57 -6.89 15.32
CA VAL A 447 8.42 -6.36 16.05
C VAL A 447 7.14 -7.07 15.59
N ARG A 448 6.92 -7.22 14.29
CA ARG A 448 5.76 -7.96 13.74
C ARG A 448 5.77 -9.43 14.16
N ALA A 449 6.89 -10.13 13.99
CA ALA A 449 7.02 -11.56 14.30
C ALA A 449 6.84 -11.87 15.79
N LEU A 450 7.38 -11.02 16.69
CA LEU A 450 7.23 -11.16 18.14
C LEU A 450 5.81 -10.84 18.61
N SER A 451 5.15 -9.88 17.97
CA SER A 451 3.81 -9.45 18.38
C SER A 451 2.74 -10.52 18.14
N SER A 452 2.87 -11.32 17.10
CA SER A 452 1.87 -12.36 16.78
C SER A 452 1.63 -13.35 17.93
N PRO A 453 2.62 -14.08 18.48
CA PRO A 453 2.39 -15.01 19.59
C PRO A 453 1.91 -14.32 20.87
N VAL A 454 2.37 -13.09 21.14
CA VAL A 454 1.93 -12.28 22.28
C VAL A 454 0.45 -11.92 22.18
N LEU A 455 0.01 -11.47 21.00
CA LEU A 455 -1.39 -11.10 20.75
C LEU A 455 -2.33 -12.31 20.75
N ILE A 456 -1.88 -13.46 20.24
CA ILE A 456 -2.62 -14.73 20.31
C ILE A 456 -2.87 -15.10 21.78
N ALA A 457 -1.81 -15.09 22.59
CA ALA A 457 -1.88 -15.49 23.99
C ALA A 457 -2.76 -14.57 24.83
N ILE A 458 -2.68 -13.24 24.62
CA ILE A 458 -3.50 -12.25 25.35
C ILE A 458 -4.97 -12.28 24.88
N GLY A 459 -5.19 -12.53 23.58
CA GLY A 459 -6.53 -12.47 22.98
C GLY A 459 -7.47 -13.58 23.45
N HIS A 460 -6.96 -14.81 23.66
CA HIS A 460 -7.81 -15.95 24.02
C HIS A 460 -8.50 -15.80 25.39
N PRO A 461 -7.80 -15.47 26.50
CA PRO A 461 -8.41 -15.29 27.82
C PRO A 461 -9.40 -14.11 27.85
N LEU A 462 -9.09 -13.03 27.13
CA LEU A 462 -9.96 -11.87 26.98
C LEU A 462 -11.21 -12.09 26.11
N GLY A 463 -11.45 -13.31 25.60
CA GLY A 463 -12.56 -13.63 24.70
C GLY A 463 -12.44 -12.99 23.30
N ARG A 464 -11.22 -12.63 22.89
CA ARG A 464 -10.92 -11.83 21.69
C ARG A 464 -9.88 -12.52 20.80
N SER A 465 -10.27 -13.63 20.19
CA SER A 465 -9.42 -14.41 19.26
C SER A 465 -8.95 -13.63 18.02
N ASN A 466 -9.62 -12.54 17.65
CA ASN A 466 -9.25 -11.69 16.52
C ASN A 466 -8.08 -10.72 16.80
N TYR A 467 -7.57 -10.63 18.04
CA TYR A 467 -6.43 -9.77 18.38
C TYR A 467 -5.16 -10.10 17.59
N THR A 468 -5.06 -11.31 17.08
CA THR A 468 -4.00 -11.77 16.17
C THR A 468 -3.86 -10.87 14.94
N ALA A 469 -4.95 -10.28 14.45
CA ALA A 469 -4.95 -9.37 13.31
C ALA A 469 -4.23 -8.03 13.59
N LEU A 470 -4.02 -7.67 14.86
CA LEU A 470 -3.28 -6.47 15.25
C LEU A 470 -1.78 -6.60 14.97
N ASP A 471 -1.27 -7.79 14.65
CA ASP A 471 0.13 -7.99 14.27
C ASP A 471 0.56 -7.10 13.07
N GLY A 472 -0.39 -6.76 12.19
CA GLY A 472 -0.21 -5.89 11.01
C GLY A 472 0.00 -4.44 11.38
N VAL A 473 -0.42 -4.07 12.59
CA VAL A 473 -0.48 -2.70 13.08
C VAL A 473 0.74 -2.33 13.91
N MET A 474 1.37 -3.33 14.52
CA MET A 474 2.51 -3.15 15.42
C MET A 474 3.68 -2.38 14.80
N PRO A 475 4.05 -2.58 13.52
CA PRO A 475 5.01 -1.72 12.83
C PRO A 475 4.69 -0.22 12.91
N TYR A 476 3.42 0.15 12.81
CA TYR A 476 2.99 1.56 12.82
C TYR A 476 3.00 2.15 14.22
N ILE A 477 2.51 1.41 15.21
CA ILE A 477 2.53 1.84 16.61
C ILE A 477 3.99 2.07 17.02
N PHE A 478 4.86 1.12 16.67
CA PHE A 478 6.29 1.21 16.93
C PHE A 478 6.95 2.38 16.18
N LEU A 479 6.58 2.63 14.92
CA LEU A 479 7.04 3.79 14.15
C LEU A 479 6.69 5.11 14.85
N ILE A 480 5.42 5.29 15.22
CA ILE A 480 4.95 6.52 15.87
C ILE A 480 5.69 6.71 17.20
N ALA A 481 5.82 5.64 17.98
CA ALA A 481 6.56 5.66 19.24
C ALA A 481 8.03 6.08 19.04
N ILE A 482 8.73 5.53 18.03
CA ILE A 482 10.11 5.92 17.73
C ILE A 482 10.19 7.35 17.24
N LEU A 483 9.32 7.79 16.33
CA LEU A 483 9.34 9.17 15.83
C LEU A 483 9.14 10.20 16.94
N MET A 484 8.33 9.86 17.95
CA MET A 484 8.12 10.69 19.13
C MET A 484 9.36 10.81 20.04
N ILE A 485 10.27 9.83 19.98
CA ILE A 485 11.53 9.78 20.72
C ILE A 485 12.69 10.33 19.88
N MET A 486 12.80 9.91 18.63
CA MET A 486 13.91 10.13 17.70
C MET A 486 13.40 10.45 16.29
N PRO A 487 13.01 11.71 16.01
CA PRO A 487 12.38 12.11 14.75
C PRO A 487 13.30 12.00 13.52
N SER A 488 14.62 11.93 13.72
CA SER A 488 15.61 11.76 12.64
C SER A 488 15.86 10.28 12.24
N GLY A 489 15.26 9.33 12.96
CA GLY A 489 15.55 7.90 12.81
C GLY A 489 16.93 7.50 13.35
N ILE A 490 17.18 6.19 13.39
CA ILE A 490 18.39 5.59 13.99
C ILE A 490 19.63 5.84 13.11
N GLY A 491 19.47 5.94 11.80
CA GLY A 491 20.57 6.11 10.84
C GLY A 491 21.39 7.38 11.08
N ALA A 492 20.73 8.50 11.41
CA ALA A 492 21.40 9.76 11.71
C ALA A 492 22.31 9.67 12.97
N ALA A 493 21.86 8.95 14.01
CA ALA A 493 22.65 8.73 15.22
C ALA A 493 23.88 7.87 14.93
N TYR A 494 23.72 6.82 14.13
CA TYR A 494 24.82 5.96 13.68
C TYR A 494 25.86 6.74 12.87
N GLU A 495 25.42 7.62 11.96
CA GLU A 495 26.33 8.44 11.15
C GLU A 495 27.17 9.39 12.01
N LYS A 496 26.55 10.09 12.97
CA LYS A 496 27.26 10.95 13.91
C LYS A 496 28.31 10.17 14.72
N TRP A 497 27.91 9.04 15.30
CA TRP A 497 28.83 8.17 16.04
C TRP A 497 29.97 7.64 15.17
N LYS A 498 29.68 7.27 13.90
CA LYS A 498 30.67 6.80 12.96
C LYS A 498 31.71 7.88 12.66
N VAL A 499 31.29 9.12 12.45
CA VAL A 499 32.19 10.27 12.23
C VAL A 499 33.08 10.49 13.46
N ASP A 500 32.50 10.51 14.65
CA ASP A 500 33.26 10.70 15.91
C ASP A 500 34.27 9.57 16.16
N ARG A 501 33.86 8.32 15.92
CA ARG A 501 34.73 7.14 16.01
C ARG A 501 35.88 7.21 15.01
N LEU A 502 35.61 7.59 13.77
CA LEU A 502 36.63 7.73 12.72
C LEU A 502 37.63 8.83 13.06
N ARG A 503 37.15 9.96 13.61
CA ARG A 503 38.00 11.05 14.09
C ARG A 503 38.98 10.59 15.17
N ARG A 504 38.48 9.88 16.20
CA ARG A 504 39.34 9.32 17.26
C ARG A 504 40.35 8.29 16.74
N ARG A 505 39.93 7.42 15.81
CA ARG A 505 40.82 6.40 15.23
C ARG A 505 41.89 6.97 14.30
N ALA A 506 41.71 8.18 13.75
CA ALA A 506 42.69 8.77 12.83
C ALA A 506 44.04 9.10 13.49
N GLU A 507 44.07 9.26 14.82
CA GLU A 507 45.26 9.71 15.57
C GLU A 507 46.31 8.60 15.80
N GLU A 508 45.91 7.32 15.85
CA GLU A 508 46.82 6.18 16.05
C GLU A 508 47.42 5.68 14.71
N GLN A 509 48.60 5.05 14.69
CA GLN A 509 49.15 4.39 13.49
C GLN A 509 48.95 2.86 13.54
N PRO A 510 48.59 2.20 12.43
CA PRO A 510 48.38 0.75 12.41
C PRO A 510 49.69 -0.05 12.45
N SER A 511 49.72 -1.15 13.20
CA SER A 511 50.87 -2.06 13.27
C SER A 511 51.07 -2.84 11.97
N LYS A 512 52.22 -2.65 11.30
CA LYS A 512 52.59 -3.35 10.05
C LYS A 512 52.88 -4.84 10.25
N ARG A 513 53.52 -5.23 11.37
CA ARG A 513 53.81 -6.64 11.70
C ARG A 513 52.54 -7.47 11.88
N LEU A 514 51.58 -6.94 12.65
CA LEU A 514 50.29 -7.60 12.84
C LEU A 514 49.51 -7.72 11.51
N GLY A 515 49.58 -6.69 10.66
CA GLY A 515 49.03 -6.76 9.30
C GLY A 515 49.65 -7.87 8.46
N GLY A 516 50.98 -7.99 8.45
CA GLY A 516 51.68 -9.05 7.73
C GLY A 516 51.31 -10.47 8.20
N LEU A 517 51.22 -10.69 9.51
CA LEU A 517 50.79 -11.97 10.08
C LEU A 517 49.34 -12.32 9.71
N LEU A 518 48.42 -11.34 9.82
CA LEU A 518 47.02 -11.52 9.42
C LEU A 518 46.88 -11.85 7.93
N ALA A 519 47.76 -11.31 7.08
CA ALA A 519 47.73 -11.52 5.64
C ALA A 519 48.13 -12.95 5.24
N ILE A 520 49.08 -13.55 5.96
CA ILE A 520 49.56 -14.92 5.72
C ILE A 520 48.58 -15.95 6.34
N SER A 521 47.92 -15.59 7.44
CA SER A 521 46.89 -16.45 8.04
C SER A 521 45.71 -16.69 7.10
N PRO A 522 44.85 -17.70 7.34
CA PRO A 522 43.62 -17.91 6.57
C PRO A 522 42.70 -16.67 6.53
N LEU A 523 42.79 -15.79 7.54
CA LEU A 523 42.07 -14.52 7.59
C LEU A 523 42.53 -13.53 6.50
N GLY A 524 43.67 -13.77 5.85
CA GLY A 524 44.12 -13.05 4.67
C GLY A 524 43.12 -13.17 3.51
N ALA A 525 42.48 -14.34 3.36
CA ALA A 525 41.41 -14.55 2.36
C ALA A 525 40.20 -13.63 2.60
N LEU A 526 39.96 -13.23 3.85
CA LEU A 526 38.91 -12.30 4.24
C LEU A 526 39.39 -10.84 4.23
N GLY A 527 40.64 -10.57 3.86
CA GLY A 527 41.22 -9.23 3.83
C GLY A 527 41.50 -8.63 5.21
N ALA A 528 41.67 -9.45 6.25
CA ALA A 528 41.90 -9.00 7.63
C ALA A 528 43.11 -8.06 7.77
N HIS A 529 44.19 -8.29 7.01
CA HIS A 529 45.35 -7.40 6.99
C HIS A 529 45.04 -6.02 6.45
N ASN A 530 44.20 -5.94 5.42
CA ASN A 530 43.79 -4.66 4.84
C ASN A 530 42.90 -3.86 5.81
N PHE A 531 42.05 -4.51 6.60
CA PHE A 531 41.34 -3.85 7.70
C PHE A 531 42.30 -3.35 8.78
N GLN A 532 43.28 -4.15 9.17
CA GLN A 532 44.31 -3.74 10.12
C GLN A 532 45.16 -2.56 9.60
N GLN A 533 45.46 -2.53 8.30
CA GLN A 533 46.18 -1.44 7.63
C GLN A 533 45.28 -0.27 7.22
N ARG A 534 44.01 -0.24 7.65
CA ARG A 534 43.02 0.81 7.34
C ARG A 534 42.71 0.98 5.84
N LYS A 535 43.08 -0.01 5.02
CA LYS A 535 42.70 -0.14 3.61
C LYS A 535 41.35 -0.85 3.50
N ASN A 536 40.34 -0.32 4.21
CA ASN A 536 39.01 -0.95 4.35
C ASN A 536 38.35 -1.28 3.02
N ALA A 537 38.51 -0.42 2.00
CA ALA A 537 37.90 -0.67 0.69
C ALA A 537 38.40 -1.96 0.03
N ARG A 538 39.69 -2.29 0.21
CA ARG A 538 40.33 -3.50 -0.34
C ARG A 538 40.03 -4.72 0.52
N GLY A 539 40.07 -4.57 1.85
CA GLY A 539 39.68 -5.62 2.79
C GLY A 539 38.23 -6.06 2.59
N GLU A 540 37.30 -5.10 2.45
CA GLU A 540 35.90 -5.36 2.11
C GLU A 540 35.76 -6.12 0.79
N SER A 541 36.51 -5.74 -0.25
CA SER A 541 36.43 -6.41 -1.56
C SER A 541 36.93 -7.86 -1.48
N MET A 542 38.03 -8.12 -0.78
CA MET A 542 38.52 -9.49 -0.54
C MET A 542 37.50 -10.32 0.24
N MET A 543 36.93 -9.76 1.31
CA MET A 543 35.89 -10.41 2.11
C MET A 543 34.64 -10.73 1.28
N ILE A 544 34.13 -9.77 0.50
CA ILE A 544 32.92 -9.94 -0.32
C ILE A 544 33.11 -11.05 -1.34
N VAL A 545 34.27 -11.12 -1.99
CA VAL A 545 34.56 -12.13 -3.01
C VAL A 545 34.69 -13.53 -2.39
N SER A 546 35.43 -13.66 -1.29
CA SER A 546 35.62 -14.95 -0.60
C SER A 546 34.34 -15.47 0.06
N VAL A 547 33.62 -14.61 0.80
CA VAL A 547 32.33 -14.97 1.42
C VAL A 547 31.25 -15.17 0.36
N GLY A 548 31.26 -14.38 -0.72
CA GLY A 548 30.35 -14.55 -1.84
C GLY A 548 30.47 -15.91 -2.51
N ALA A 549 31.71 -16.40 -2.73
CA ALA A 549 31.94 -17.75 -3.24
C ALA A 549 31.41 -18.84 -2.30
N TYR A 550 31.57 -18.67 -0.99
CA TYR A 550 30.98 -19.59 0.00
C TYR A 550 29.45 -19.66 -0.11
N VAL A 551 28.81 -18.50 -0.02
CA VAL A 551 27.35 -18.39 -0.02
C VAL A 551 26.79 -18.95 -1.32
N PHE A 552 27.40 -18.60 -2.46
CA PHE A 552 27.02 -19.14 -3.76
C PHE A 552 27.06 -20.68 -3.77
N SER A 553 28.16 -21.29 -3.30
CA SER A 553 28.26 -22.76 -3.24
C SER A 553 27.23 -23.43 -2.31
N ARG A 554 26.83 -22.76 -1.23
CA ARG A 554 25.79 -23.29 -0.32
C ARG A 554 24.42 -23.28 -0.98
N ILE A 555 24.13 -22.24 -1.76
CA ILE A 555 22.90 -22.14 -2.55
C ILE A 555 22.89 -23.22 -3.64
N THR A 556 23.97 -23.36 -4.40
CA THR A 556 24.02 -24.35 -5.50
C THR A 556 23.97 -25.79 -4.99
N ARG A 557 24.54 -26.09 -3.82
CA ARG A 557 24.39 -27.42 -3.20
C ARG A 557 22.98 -27.71 -2.70
N PHE A 558 22.28 -26.69 -2.19
CA PHE A 558 20.87 -26.84 -1.83
C PHE A 558 20.00 -27.14 -3.06
N ILE A 559 20.24 -26.40 -4.16
CA ILE A 559 19.59 -26.63 -5.45
C ILE A 559 19.89 -28.06 -5.92
N SER A 560 21.17 -28.46 -5.95
CA SER A 560 21.59 -29.81 -6.33
C SER A 560 20.80 -30.88 -5.57
N GLY A 561 20.77 -30.84 -4.23
CA GLY A 561 20.08 -31.86 -3.43
C GLY A 561 18.56 -31.94 -3.61
N ASN A 562 17.90 -30.89 -4.12
CA ASN A 562 16.45 -30.84 -4.35
C ASN A 562 16.13 -30.60 -5.84
N SER A 563 16.91 -31.19 -6.74
CA SER A 563 16.73 -31.08 -8.20
C SER A 563 17.06 -32.41 -8.86
N PHE A 564 17.02 -32.45 -10.18
CA PHE A 564 17.46 -33.59 -10.99
C PHE A 564 18.94 -33.54 -11.39
N ALA A 565 19.75 -32.69 -10.74
CA ALA A 565 21.19 -32.59 -11.04
C ALA A 565 21.89 -33.96 -10.97
N HIS A 566 22.94 -34.15 -11.77
CA HIS A 566 23.62 -35.44 -11.83
C HIS A 566 24.17 -35.87 -10.45
N GLY A 567 23.79 -37.08 -10.00
CA GLY A 567 24.21 -37.63 -8.71
C GLY A 567 23.56 -36.99 -7.48
N SER A 568 22.48 -36.22 -7.66
CA SER A 568 21.71 -35.65 -6.55
C SER A 568 20.69 -36.63 -5.96
N CYS A 569 20.45 -36.51 -4.66
CA CYS A 569 19.50 -37.36 -3.93
C CYS A 569 18.87 -36.54 -2.78
N SER A 570 17.55 -36.34 -2.87
CA SER A 570 16.69 -35.67 -1.89
C SER A 570 16.51 -36.54 -0.65
N ASN A 571 15.84 -36.00 0.38
CA ASN A 571 15.54 -36.78 1.59
C ASN A 571 14.64 -37.99 1.27
N ASP A 572 13.73 -37.86 0.31
CA ASP A 572 12.83 -38.93 -0.11
C ASP A 572 13.61 -40.02 -0.87
N CYS A 573 14.55 -39.63 -1.73
CA CYS A 573 15.52 -40.54 -2.35
C CYS A 573 16.38 -41.26 -1.30
N GLN A 574 16.88 -40.56 -0.28
CA GLN A 574 17.67 -41.17 0.79
C GLN A 574 16.88 -42.16 1.67
N ALA A 575 15.56 -41.99 1.74
CA ALA A 575 14.66 -42.88 2.46
C ALA A 575 14.25 -44.11 1.63
N SER A 576 14.42 -44.07 0.31
CA SER A 576 14.16 -45.20 -0.60
C SER A 576 15.32 -46.19 -0.57
N GLU A 577 15.02 -47.48 -0.38
CA GLU A 577 16.03 -48.55 -0.50
C GLU A 577 16.36 -48.88 -1.97
N SER A 578 15.56 -48.40 -2.93
CA SER A 578 15.59 -48.84 -4.34
C SER A 578 16.17 -47.84 -5.34
N SER A 579 16.36 -46.57 -4.96
CA SER A 579 16.79 -45.51 -5.87
C SER A 579 17.95 -44.72 -5.26
N ALA A 580 19.05 -44.56 -6.00
CA ALA A 580 20.24 -43.86 -5.51
C ALA A 580 20.25 -42.36 -5.86
N THR A 581 19.41 -41.93 -6.81
CA THR A 581 19.29 -40.53 -7.25
C THR A 581 17.83 -40.11 -7.44
N ASN A 582 17.58 -38.81 -7.42
CA ASN A 582 16.27 -38.22 -7.71
C ASN A 582 15.79 -38.59 -9.13
N PHE A 583 16.72 -38.59 -10.09
CA PHE A 583 16.44 -38.97 -11.47
C PHE A 583 16.01 -40.43 -11.60
N GLU A 584 16.68 -41.34 -10.87
CA GLU A 584 16.33 -42.76 -10.85
C GLU A 584 15.00 -43.03 -10.16
N MET A 585 14.62 -42.23 -9.16
CA MET A 585 13.34 -42.35 -8.47
C MET A 585 12.14 -42.09 -9.40
N VAL A 586 12.29 -41.18 -10.38
CA VAL A 586 11.24 -40.84 -11.35
C VAL A 586 11.31 -41.71 -12.60
N THR A 587 12.50 -41.90 -13.18
CA THR A 587 12.67 -42.56 -14.49
C THR A 587 12.98 -44.06 -14.38
N GLY A 588 13.39 -44.56 -13.21
CA GLY A 588 13.95 -45.89 -13.04
C GLY A 588 15.32 -46.11 -13.71
N ARG A 589 15.94 -45.04 -14.24
CA ARG A 589 17.25 -45.05 -14.91
C ARG A 589 18.28 -44.30 -14.07
N THR A 590 19.52 -44.78 -14.03
CA THR A 590 20.57 -44.18 -13.19
C THR A 590 21.16 -42.89 -13.75
N GLU A 591 21.27 -42.76 -15.08
CA GLU A 591 21.87 -41.62 -15.78
C GLU A 591 21.21 -41.41 -17.16
N GLY A 592 21.24 -40.18 -17.67
CA GLY A 592 20.80 -39.81 -19.02
C GLY A 592 19.96 -38.54 -19.04
N ASP A 593 19.49 -38.19 -20.24
CA ASP A 593 18.48 -37.14 -20.44
C ASP A 593 17.08 -37.75 -20.26
N PHE A 594 16.07 -36.91 -20.00
CA PHE A 594 14.67 -37.33 -20.05
C PHE A 594 14.31 -37.77 -21.47
N ILE A 595 13.44 -38.78 -21.58
CA ILE A 595 12.87 -39.29 -22.84
C ILE A 595 11.35 -39.13 -22.83
N LEU A 596 10.71 -39.28 -23.99
CA LEU A 596 9.26 -39.06 -24.12
C LEU A 596 8.44 -40.00 -23.22
N GLU A 597 8.92 -41.22 -22.96
CA GLU A 597 8.23 -42.16 -22.05
C GLU A 597 8.27 -41.74 -20.57
N ASP A 598 9.16 -40.82 -20.19
CA ASP A 598 9.24 -40.31 -18.81
C ASP A 598 8.19 -39.21 -18.53
N SER A 599 7.48 -38.73 -19.55
CA SER A 599 6.49 -37.66 -19.39
C SER A 599 5.34 -38.12 -18.48
N PRO A 600 4.94 -37.33 -17.49
CA PRO A 600 3.89 -37.71 -16.55
C PRO A 600 2.48 -37.59 -17.12
N PHE A 601 2.33 -36.97 -18.29
CA PHE A 601 1.03 -36.62 -18.84
C PHE A 601 0.38 -37.75 -19.63
N SER A 602 -0.94 -37.83 -19.50
CA SER A 602 -1.80 -38.83 -20.11
C SER A 602 -2.97 -38.17 -20.85
N LEU A 603 -3.77 -38.98 -21.56
CA LEU A 603 -4.95 -38.50 -22.29
C LEU A 603 -5.97 -37.77 -21.39
N SER A 604 -5.99 -38.00 -20.07
CA SER A 604 -6.88 -37.28 -19.15
C SER A 604 -6.45 -35.87 -18.82
N ASP A 605 -5.19 -35.53 -19.12
CA ASP A 605 -4.60 -34.22 -18.80
C ASP A 605 -4.68 -33.26 -20.00
N VAL A 606 -5.14 -33.77 -21.15
CA VAL A 606 -5.39 -32.97 -22.35
C VAL A 606 -6.76 -32.29 -22.23
N PRO A 607 -6.87 -30.98 -22.52
CA PRO A 607 -8.15 -30.28 -22.56
C PRO A 607 -9.14 -30.91 -23.54
N ASP A 608 -10.43 -30.64 -23.36
CA ASP A 608 -11.44 -31.07 -24.33
C ASP A 608 -11.18 -30.42 -25.71
N PRO A 609 -11.46 -31.15 -26.82
CA PRO A 609 -11.25 -30.64 -28.16
C PRO A 609 -12.11 -29.39 -28.45
N PRO A 610 -11.64 -28.48 -29.33
CA PRO A 610 -12.37 -27.25 -29.64
C PRO A 610 -13.79 -27.50 -30.14
N ASP A 611 -14.73 -26.67 -29.68
CA ASP A 611 -16.13 -26.73 -30.12
C ASP A 611 -16.25 -26.59 -31.65
N GLY A 612 -16.89 -27.56 -32.30
CA GLY A 612 -17.11 -27.57 -33.75
C GLY A 612 -16.08 -28.35 -34.57
N LEU A 613 -15.10 -29.01 -33.92
CA LEU A 613 -14.25 -30.00 -34.59
C LEU A 613 -15.12 -31.17 -35.11
N ASP A 614 -14.75 -31.80 -36.23
CA ASP A 614 -15.48 -32.98 -36.73
C ASP A 614 -15.18 -34.18 -35.82
N ALA A 615 -16.20 -35.02 -35.53
CA ALA A 615 -16.08 -36.15 -34.59
C ALA A 615 -14.97 -37.14 -34.98
N THR A 616 -14.64 -37.21 -36.27
CA THR A 616 -13.57 -38.05 -36.82
C THR A 616 -12.15 -37.51 -36.57
N LEU A 617 -12.02 -36.21 -36.28
CA LEU A 617 -10.74 -35.54 -36.03
C LEU A 617 -10.46 -35.35 -34.53
N HIS A 618 -11.41 -35.68 -33.65
CA HIS A 618 -11.27 -35.55 -32.21
C HIS A 618 -10.12 -36.41 -31.66
N ASP A 619 -10.11 -37.69 -32.02
CA ASP A 619 -9.08 -38.62 -31.55
C ASP A 619 -7.68 -38.21 -32.03
N GLN A 620 -7.59 -37.71 -33.27
CA GLN A 620 -6.33 -37.23 -33.85
C GLN A 620 -5.85 -35.95 -33.14
N TRP A 621 -6.75 -35.00 -32.90
CA TRP A 621 -6.42 -33.78 -32.17
C TRP A 621 -5.97 -34.07 -30.74
N LEU A 622 -6.64 -34.98 -30.02
CA LEU A 622 -6.25 -35.41 -28.68
C LEU A 622 -4.85 -36.04 -28.65
N THR A 623 -4.52 -36.86 -29.65
CA THR A 623 -3.18 -37.45 -29.75
C THR A 623 -2.11 -36.44 -30.11
N ASP A 624 -2.39 -35.51 -31.02
CA ASP A 624 -1.48 -34.43 -31.39
C ASP A 624 -1.24 -33.48 -30.21
N ALA A 625 -2.30 -33.09 -29.49
CA ALA A 625 -2.22 -32.23 -28.30
C ALA A 625 -1.42 -32.90 -27.17
N LEU A 626 -1.66 -34.20 -26.89
CA LEU A 626 -0.84 -34.95 -25.94
C LEU A 626 0.62 -35.01 -26.37
N SER A 627 0.88 -35.22 -27.66
CA SER A 627 2.24 -35.26 -28.19
C SER A 627 2.95 -33.92 -28.05
N GLU A 628 2.28 -32.81 -28.32
CA GLU A 628 2.84 -31.46 -28.15
C GLU A 628 3.16 -31.18 -26.68
N LEU A 629 2.24 -31.53 -25.77
CA LEU A 629 2.41 -31.33 -24.35
C LEU A 629 3.58 -32.16 -23.78
N ASN A 630 3.70 -33.43 -24.19
CA ASN A 630 4.83 -34.30 -23.83
C ASN A 630 6.16 -33.81 -24.39
N ASN A 631 6.19 -33.37 -25.66
CA ASN A 631 7.41 -32.84 -26.28
C ASN A 631 7.86 -31.52 -25.62
N SER A 632 6.91 -30.65 -25.26
CA SER A 632 7.21 -29.39 -24.57
C SER A 632 7.74 -29.64 -23.16
N TRP A 633 7.12 -30.56 -22.41
CA TRP A 633 7.62 -30.96 -21.09
C TRP A 633 9.04 -31.52 -21.18
N LEU A 634 9.30 -32.38 -22.16
CA LEU A 634 10.61 -32.98 -22.40
C LEU A 634 11.71 -31.94 -22.65
N ASP A 635 11.45 -30.95 -23.52
CA ASP A 635 12.40 -29.87 -23.82
C ASP A 635 12.70 -29.00 -22.58
N LEU A 636 11.66 -28.71 -21.79
CA LEU A 636 11.80 -27.97 -20.53
C LEU A 636 12.63 -28.71 -19.51
N MET A 637 12.36 -30.00 -19.29
CA MET A 637 13.07 -30.80 -18.30
C MET A 637 14.54 -31.02 -18.66
N ASN A 638 14.84 -31.21 -19.94
CA ASN A 638 16.23 -31.28 -20.39
C ASN A 638 16.94 -29.91 -20.30
N THR A 639 16.22 -28.82 -20.54
CA THR A 639 16.74 -27.47 -20.31
C THR A 639 16.99 -27.20 -18.81
N GLU A 640 16.09 -27.67 -17.94
CA GLU A 640 16.22 -27.61 -16.48
C GLU A 640 17.46 -28.37 -16.01
N LEU A 641 17.63 -29.63 -16.43
CA LEU A 641 18.82 -30.44 -16.14
C LEU A 641 20.11 -29.71 -16.52
N GLY A 642 20.19 -29.24 -17.76
CA GLY A 642 21.36 -28.53 -18.26
C GLY A 642 21.64 -27.23 -17.50
N LEU A 643 20.61 -26.48 -17.12
CA LEU A 643 20.75 -25.24 -16.35
C LEU A 643 21.30 -25.55 -14.95
N VAL A 644 20.69 -26.51 -14.25
CA VAL A 644 21.04 -26.84 -12.88
C VAL A 644 22.45 -27.43 -12.79
N ASP A 645 22.82 -28.37 -13.66
CA ASP A 645 24.17 -28.96 -13.66
C ASP A 645 25.26 -27.91 -13.88
N ASN A 646 25.04 -26.98 -14.81
CA ASN A 646 25.96 -25.87 -15.04
C ASN A 646 26.09 -24.95 -13.82
N LEU A 647 24.97 -24.68 -13.12
CA LEU A 647 24.96 -23.85 -11.92
C LEU A 647 25.72 -24.54 -10.76
N VAL A 648 25.48 -25.84 -10.56
CA VAL A 648 26.12 -26.64 -9.51
C VAL A 648 27.62 -26.75 -9.76
N SER A 649 28.02 -27.10 -10.98
CA SER A 649 29.43 -27.19 -11.39
C SER A 649 30.19 -25.87 -11.18
N LEU A 650 29.56 -24.74 -11.51
CA LEU A 650 30.12 -23.42 -11.26
C LEU A 650 30.33 -23.15 -9.75
N GLY A 651 29.37 -23.53 -8.92
CA GLY A 651 29.45 -23.38 -7.47
C GLY A 651 30.60 -24.18 -6.84
N ASP A 652 30.75 -25.44 -7.24
CA ASP A 652 31.82 -26.31 -6.73
C ASP A 652 33.21 -25.90 -7.24
N ALA A 653 33.30 -25.31 -8.44
CA ALA A 653 34.55 -24.75 -8.93
C ALA A 653 34.96 -23.45 -8.20
N LEU A 654 34.00 -22.54 -7.95
CA LEU A 654 34.29 -21.23 -7.34
C LEU A 654 34.70 -21.32 -5.87
N TRP A 655 34.11 -22.24 -5.10
CA TRP A 655 34.31 -22.28 -3.64
C TRP A 655 35.75 -22.53 -3.18
N PRO A 656 36.51 -23.50 -3.69
CA PRO A 656 37.91 -23.64 -3.31
C PRO A 656 38.79 -22.64 -4.08
N ALA A 657 38.49 -22.34 -5.34
CA ALA A 657 39.36 -21.55 -6.21
C ALA A 657 39.45 -20.08 -5.77
N VAL A 658 38.31 -19.44 -5.48
CA VAL A 658 38.26 -18.00 -5.19
C VAL A 658 38.95 -17.63 -3.88
N PRO A 659 38.63 -18.24 -2.72
CA PRO A 659 39.31 -17.95 -1.46
C PRO A 659 40.80 -18.28 -1.53
N LEU A 660 41.20 -19.34 -2.25
CA LEU A 660 42.60 -19.71 -2.41
C LEU A 660 43.38 -18.66 -3.23
N LEU A 661 42.81 -18.18 -4.34
CA LEU A 661 43.38 -17.08 -5.11
C LEU A 661 43.48 -15.78 -4.30
N VAL A 662 42.42 -15.41 -3.56
CA VAL A 662 42.42 -14.22 -2.71
C VAL A 662 43.44 -14.35 -1.58
N TRP A 663 43.57 -15.54 -0.98
CA TRP A 663 44.57 -15.82 0.04
C TRP A 663 46.00 -15.71 -0.49
N ILE A 664 46.30 -16.23 -1.68
CA ILE A 664 47.61 -16.07 -2.33
C ILE A 664 47.94 -14.58 -2.50
N ILE A 665 46.98 -13.78 -2.98
CA ILE A 665 47.14 -12.32 -3.12
C ILE A 665 47.42 -11.68 -1.76
N ALA A 666 46.68 -12.06 -0.72
CA ALA A 666 46.88 -11.56 0.63
C ALA A 666 48.26 -11.93 1.18
N ALA A 667 48.73 -13.17 0.98
CA ALA A 667 50.05 -13.60 1.41
C ALA A 667 51.18 -12.78 0.76
N PHE A 668 51.08 -12.49 -0.54
CA PHE A 668 52.02 -11.58 -1.23
C PHE A 668 51.98 -10.15 -0.68
N GLU A 669 50.79 -9.60 -0.44
CA GLU A 669 50.63 -8.29 0.21
C GLU A 669 51.23 -8.28 1.64
N GLY A 670 51.07 -9.37 2.38
CA GLY A 670 51.66 -9.57 3.70
C GLY A 670 53.18 -9.56 3.71
N LEU A 671 53.80 -10.25 2.75
CA LEU A 671 55.26 -10.26 2.59
C LEU A 671 55.80 -8.86 2.28
N TYR A 672 55.12 -8.09 1.43
CA TYR A 672 55.52 -6.71 1.12
C TYR A 672 55.39 -5.79 2.34
N LEU A 673 54.31 -5.95 3.12
CA LEU A 673 54.10 -5.24 4.39
C LEU A 673 55.21 -5.54 5.42
N LEU A 674 55.64 -6.80 5.55
CA LEU A 674 56.74 -7.19 6.44
C LEU A 674 58.10 -6.66 5.97
N GLN A 675 58.29 -6.51 4.67
CA GLN A 675 59.48 -5.90 4.06
C GLN A 675 59.47 -4.36 4.12
N GLY A 676 58.42 -3.74 4.67
CA GLY A 676 58.28 -2.29 4.75
C GLY A 676 58.04 -1.60 3.40
N ARG A 677 57.69 -2.38 2.35
CA ARG A 677 57.35 -1.85 1.02
C ARG A 677 55.87 -1.50 0.99
N ASP A 678 55.55 -0.23 0.76
CA ASP A 678 54.16 0.25 0.68
C ASP A 678 53.58 0.18 -0.75
N GLU A 679 54.31 -0.42 -1.70
CA GLU A 679 53.88 -0.62 -3.09
C GLU A 679 52.79 -1.69 -3.22
N ASP A 680 51.92 -1.54 -4.23
CA ASP A 680 50.92 -2.55 -4.55
C ASP A 680 51.56 -3.83 -5.07
N ALA A 681 51.47 -4.93 -4.31
CA ALA A 681 51.97 -6.25 -4.71
C ALA A 681 51.37 -6.74 -6.05
N LEU A 682 50.16 -6.29 -6.39
CA LEU A 682 49.47 -6.61 -7.65
C LEU A 682 49.84 -5.71 -8.83
N ARG A 683 50.68 -4.68 -8.65
CA ARG A 683 50.99 -3.72 -9.72
C ARG A 683 51.63 -4.35 -10.98
N PRO A 684 52.51 -5.37 -10.88
CA PRO A 684 53.03 -6.10 -12.05
C PRO A 684 51.95 -6.91 -12.75
N ALA A 685 51.16 -7.67 -11.98
CA ALA A 685 50.08 -8.52 -12.50
C ALA A 685 48.96 -7.68 -13.13
N THR A 686 48.56 -6.56 -12.53
CA THR A 686 47.57 -5.64 -13.08
C THR A 686 48.08 -4.90 -14.31
N LYS A 687 49.37 -4.55 -14.40
CA LYS A 687 49.98 -4.05 -15.65
C LYS A 687 49.90 -5.09 -16.76
N PHE A 688 50.22 -6.35 -16.45
CA PHE A 688 50.15 -7.46 -17.40
C PHE A 688 48.72 -7.74 -17.86
N LEU A 689 47.77 -7.86 -16.92
CA LEU A 689 46.33 -8.01 -17.21
C LEU A 689 45.79 -6.84 -18.00
N ASN A 690 46.13 -5.59 -17.63
CA ASN A 690 45.73 -4.42 -18.41
C ASN A 690 46.37 -4.41 -19.80
N SER A 691 47.56 -4.97 -19.99
CA SER A 691 48.18 -5.09 -21.31
C SER A 691 47.52 -6.18 -22.18
N LEU A 692 47.05 -7.28 -21.59
CA LEU A 692 46.27 -8.33 -22.26
C LEU A 692 44.82 -7.88 -22.54
N LEU A 693 44.21 -7.18 -21.60
CA LEU A 693 42.86 -6.63 -21.72
C LEU A 693 42.83 -5.33 -22.52
N ALA A 694 43.95 -4.63 -22.71
CA ALA A 694 44.03 -3.42 -23.53
C ALA A 694 43.45 -3.65 -24.94
N PRO A 695 43.83 -4.69 -25.70
CA PRO A 695 43.23 -4.96 -27.00
C PRO A 695 41.74 -5.33 -26.91
N VAL A 696 41.28 -6.00 -25.85
CA VAL A 696 39.85 -6.34 -25.66
C VAL A 696 39.02 -5.12 -25.23
N MET A 697 39.56 -4.26 -24.38
CA MET A 697 38.94 -3.00 -23.96
C MET A 697 38.95 -1.97 -25.09
N GLN A 698 40.01 -1.96 -25.91
CA GLN A 698 40.08 -1.20 -27.14
C GLN A 698 39.12 -1.77 -28.19
N SER A 699 38.93 -3.10 -28.24
CA SER A 699 37.92 -3.80 -29.05
C SER A 699 36.49 -3.50 -28.60
N ARG A 700 36.23 -3.35 -27.30
CA ARG A 700 34.92 -2.95 -26.74
C ARG A 700 34.66 -1.46 -26.93
N ASN A 701 35.69 -0.62 -26.88
CA ASN A 701 35.59 0.79 -27.26
C ASN A 701 35.43 0.92 -28.78
N SER A 702 36.07 0.09 -29.60
CA SER A 702 35.85 0.08 -31.05
C SER A 702 34.56 -0.63 -31.43
N GLY A 703 34.03 -1.53 -30.62
CA GLY A 703 32.77 -2.25 -30.77
C GLY A 703 31.59 -1.39 -30.32
N SER A 704 31.75 -0.61 -29.25
CA SER A 704 30.82 0.48 -28.94
C SER A 704 30.93 1.61 -29.94
N VAL A 705 32.12 1.99 -30.44
CA VAL A 705 32.26 2.94 -31.56
C VAL A 705 31.77 2.34 -32.88
N ALA A 706 31.84 1.03 -33.10
CA ALA A 706 31.32 0.33 -34.27
C ALA A 706 29.81 0.16 -34.18
N MET A 707 29.25 -0.07 -32.99
CA MET A 707 27.82 -0.05 -32.72
C MET A 707 27.28 1.38 -32.76
N THR A 708 28.04 2.38 -32.29
CA THR A 708 27.70 3.81 -32.42
C THR A 708 27.94 4.33 -33.83
N ARG A 709 28.83 3.71 -34.63
CA ARG A 709 28.98 3.93 -36.07
C ARG A 709 27.95 3.15 -36.87
N ALA A 710 27.50 1.97 -36.45
CA ALA A 710 26.45 1.20 -37.11
C ALA A 710 25.08 1.83 -36.82
N LEU A 711 24.81 2.16 -35.56
CA LEU A 711 23.73 3.04 -35.14
C LEU A 711 23.91 4.46 -35.70
N GLY A 712 25.13 4.91 -35.94
CA GLY A 712 25.45 6.21 -36.57
C GLY A 712 25.21 6.23 -38.08
N LEU A 713 25.48 5.10 -38.75
CA LEU A 713 25.19 4.80 -40.14
C LEU A 713 23.71 4.53 -40.34
N ALA A 714 22.97 4.16 -39.29
CA ALA A 714 21.51 4.14 -39.26
C ALA A 714 20.93 5.52 -38.87
N LYS A 715 21.61 6.26 -37.98
CA LYS A 715 21.21 7.59 -37.51
C LYS A 715 21.41 8.67 -38.57
N ALA A 716 22.42 8.60 -39.42
CA ALA A 716 22.58 9.53 -40.53
C ALA A 716 21.43 9.43 -41.55
N PRO A 717 21.01 8.24 -42.03
CA PRO A 717 19.81 8.10 -42.83
C PRO A 717 18.53 8.32 -42.02
N LEU A 718 18.49 8.03 -40.70
CA LEU A 718 17.32 8.38 -39.88
C LEU A 718 17.19 9.88 -39.66
N ASP A 719 18.28 10.60 -39.42
CA ASP A 719 18.33 12.06 -39.23
C ASP A 719 18.15 12.75 -40.59
N SER A 720 18.67 12.16 -41.68
CA SER A 720 18.40 12.56 -43.07
C SER A 720 16.95 12.32 -43.46
N PHE A 721 16.37 11.20 -43.06
CA PHE A 721 14.95 10.90 -43.26
C PHE A 721 14.12 11.80 -42.36
N HIS A 722 14.54 12.04 -41.13
CA HIS A 722 13.86 12.92 -40.18
C HIS A 722 13.87 14.36 -40.67
N THR A 723 15.01 14.84 -41.16
CA THR A 723 15.15 16.17 -41.76
C THR A 723 14.42 16.23 -43.09
N ALA A 724 14.56 15.28 -44.02
CA ALA A 724 13.82 15.28 -45.27
C ALA A 724 12.30 15.16 -45.07
N LEU A 725 11.85 14.36 -44.10
CA LEU A 725 10.46 14.23 -43.70
C LEU A 725 9.97 15.52 -43.04
N TYR A 726 10.74 16.13 -42.12
CA TYR A 726 10.41 17.45 -41.57
C TYR A 726 10.37 18.53 -42.64
N ASP A 727 11.29 18.53 -43.60
CA ASP A 727 11.39 19.54 -44.65
C ASP A 727 10.28 19.37 -45.71
N SER A 728 9.83 18.13 -45.94
CA SER A 728 8.68 17.80 -46.78
C SER A 728 7.36 18.10 -46.05
N LEU A 729 7.29 17.82 -44.75
CA LEU A 729 6.16 18.14 -43.88
C LEU A 729 6.03 19.65 -43.63
N ASP A 730 7.13 20.38 -43.48
CA ASP A 730 7.14 21.85 -43.33
C ASP A 730 6.73 22.52 -44.64
N ARG A 731 7.14 21.98 -45.79
CA ARG A 731 6.61 22.38 -47.12
C ARG A 731 5.12 22.09 -47.28
N PHE A 732 4.63 20.96 -46.75
CA PHE A 732 3.20 20.64 -46.74
C PHE A 732 2.41 21.52 -45.75
N GLN A 733 2.97 21.80 -44.58
CA GLN A 733 2.36 22.60 -43.50
C GLN A 733 2.34 24.11 -43.79
N SER A 734 3.35 24.60 -44.52
CA SER A 734 3.44 25.99 -45.00
C SER A 734 2.51 26.25 -46.20
N GLY A 735 2.00 25.20 -46.86
CA GLY A 735 0.95 25.30 -47.87
C GLY A 735 -0.44 25.64 -47.31
N PHE A 736 -0.66 25.50 -46.00
CA PHE A 736 -1.91 25.84 -45.33
C PHE A 736 -1.80 27.15 -44.55
N ASP A 737 -2.64 28.11 -44.92
CA ASP A 737 -2.69 29.42 -44.27
C ASP A 737 -3.35 29.34 -42.87
N ARG A 738 -3.07 30.31 -42.00
CA ARG A 738 -3.52 30.30 -40.58
C ARG A 738 -5.05 30.21 -40.46
N ASN A 739 -5.80 30.81 -41.39
CA ASN A 739 -7.26 30.72 -41.44
C ASN A 739 -7.77 29.34 -41.89
N GLN A 740 -7.04 28.64 -42.76
CA GLN A 740 -7.41 27.28 -43.18
C GLN A 740 -7.19 26.27 -42.05
N LYS A 741 -6.17 26.47 -41.21
CA LYS A 741 -5.95 25.67 -40.00
C LYS A 741 -7.06 25.85 -38.96
N TYR A 742 -7.55 27.08 -38.76
CA TYR A 742 -8.72 27.33 -37.90
C TYR A 742 -10.03 26.82 -38.52
N MET A 743 -10.17 26.85 -39.85
CA MET A 743 -11.33 26.28 -40.54
C MET A 743 -11.35 24.75 -40.44
N LEU A 744 -10.20 24.09 -40.60
CA LEU A 744 -10.06 22.64 -40.37
C LEU A 744 -10.39 22.27 -38.92
N LEU A 745 -9.92 23.05 -37.95
CA LEU A 745 -10.23 22.84 -36.54
C LEU A 745 -11.73 23.09 -36.25
N ALA A 746 -12.33 24.09 -36.89
CA ALA A 746 -13.76 24.38 -36.78
C ALA A 746 -14.64 23.30 -37.43
N VAL A 747 -14.26 22.80 -38.60
CA VAL A 747 -14.94 21.68 -39.28
C VAL A 747 -14.80 20.41 -38.46
N LEU A 748 -13.63 20.13 -37.89
CA LEU A 748 -13.40 18.98 -37.01
C LEU A 748 -14.27 19.06 -35.75
N VAL A 749 -14.37 20.25 -35.14
CA VAL A 749 -15.26 20.52 -33.99
C VAL A 749 -16.73 20.35 -34.39
N ILE A 750 -17.16 20.85 -35.56
CA ILE A 750 -18.55 20.71 -36.03
C ILE A 750 -18.91 19.25 -36.30
N VAL A 751 -18.01 18.46 -36.90
CA VAL A 751 -18.18 17.03 -37.14
C VAL A 751 -18.17 16.22 -35.83
N LEU A 752 -17.36 16.61 -34.84
CA LEU A 752 -17.37 16.01 -33.50
C LEU A 752 -18.60 16.39 -32.66
N VAL A 753 -19.20 17.56 -32.93
CA VAL A 753 -20.36 18.08 -32.17
C VAL A 753 -21.69 17.60 -32.75
N SER A 754 -21.77 17.23 -34.03
CA SER A 754 -23.01 16.75 -34.68
C SER A 754 -23.50 15.39 -34.18
N GLU A 755 -22.62 14.59 -33.57
CA GLU A 755 -22.93 13.26 -32.99
C GLU A 755 -23.19 13.32 -31.48
N LEU A 756 -23.22 14.51 -30.87
CA LEU A 756 -23.40 14.62 -29.42
C LEU A 756 -24.86 14.31 -29.02
N PRO A 757 -25.06 13.51 -27.95
CA PRO A 757 -26.39 13.27 -27.39
C PRO A 757 -27.12 14.60 -27.08
N PRO A 758 -28.46 14.65 -27.19
CA PRO A 758 -29.26 15.87 -27.05
C PRO A 758 -28.97 16.68 -25.77
N PHE A 759 -28.59 15.98 -24.69
CA PHE A 759 -28.13 16.57 -23.44
C PHE A 759 -26.91 17.49 -23.61
N PHE A 760 -25.84 17.00 -24.25
CA PHE A 760 -24.60 17.75 -24.41
C PHE A 760 -24.81 19.00 -25.27
N GLY A 761 -25.68 18.92 -26.29
CA GLY A 761 -26.08 20.07 -27.10
C GLY A 761 -26.80 21.16 -26.28
N LYS A 762 -27.76 20.78 -25.42
CA LYS A 762 -28.44 21.72 -24.51
C LYS A 762 -27.47 22.33 -23.48
N ALA A 763 -26.58 21.53 -22.91
CA ALA A 763 -25.59 22.00 -21.95
C ALA A 763 -24.62 23.02 -22.58
N LEU A 764 -24.17 22.79 -23.82
CA LEU A 764 -23.29 23.70 -24.56
C LEU A 764 -23.98 25.05 -24.85
N LEU A 765 -25.28 25.03 -25.14
CA LEU A 765 -26.11 26.23 -25.34
C LEU A 765 -26.22 27.07 -24.05
N VAL A 766 -26.52 26.43 -22.92
CA VAL A 766 -26.61 27.09 -21.61
C VAL A 766 -25.26 27.66 -21.18
N LEU A 767 -24.17 26.91 -21.38
CA LEU A 767 -22.80 27.36 -21.11
C LEU A 767 -22.41 28.55 -22.00
N GLY A 768 -22.77 28.52 -23.28
CA GLY A 768 -22.54 29.61 -24.22
C GLY A 768 -23.26 30.90 -23.81
N LEU A 769 -24.51 30.79 -23.37
CA LEU A 769 -25.28 31.92 -22.84
C LEU A 769 -24.67 32.50 -21.55
N LEU A 770 -24.25 31.65 -20.61
CA LEU A 770 -23.58 32.09 -19.38
C LEU A 770 -22.26 32.82 -19.65
N TRP A 771 -21.46 32.34 -20.60
CA TRP A 771 -20.22 32.99 -21.01
C TRP A 771 -20.47 34.32 -21.73
N LEU A 772 -21.48 34.40 -22.59
CA LEU A 772 -21.91 35.65 -23.24
C LEU A 772 -22.33 36.68 -22.18
N VAL A 773 -23.16 36.30 -21.22
CA VAL A 773 -23.57 37.17 -20.12
C VAL A 773 -22.37 37.61 -19.29
N GLY A 774 -21.49 36.69 -18.89
CA GLY A 774 -20.28 37.03 -18.14
C GLY A 774 -19.35 37.99 -18.87
N LEU A 775 -19.13 37.79 -20.17
CA LEU A 775 -18.35 38.68 -21.02
C LEU A 775 -19.00 40.04 -21.19
N THR A 776 -20.32 40.11 -21.34
CA THR A 776 -21.05 41.40 -21.43
C THR A 776 -20.96 42.20 -20.14
N ILE A 777 -21.00 41.54 -18.98
CA ILE A 777 -20.82 42.19 -17.66
C ILE A 777 -19.38 42.70 -17.49
N LEU A 778 -18.39 41.91 -17.90
CA LEU A 778 -16.97 42.31 -17.87
C LEU A 778 -16.71 43.50 -18.80
N ALA A 779 -17.21 43.43 -20.03
CA ALA A 779 -17.16 44.48 -21.05
C ALA A 779 -17.82 45.79 -20.57
N TRP A 780 -19.01 45.69 -19.97
CA TRP A 780 -19.71 46.84 -19.39
C TRP A 780 -18.90 47.53 -18.28
N ARG A 781 -18.16 46.76 -17.48
CA ARG A 781 -17.36 47.27 -16.37
C ARG A 781 -15.99 47.81 -16.81
N SER A 782 -15.42 47.28 -17.89
CA SER A 782 -14.13 47.70 -18.44
C SER A 782 -14.24 48.86 -19.45
N GLY A 783 -15.43 49.11 -19.98
CA GLY A 783 -15.69 50.13 -20.99
C GLY A 783 -15.28 49.74 -22.42
N GLU A 784 -14.84 48.49 -22.62
CA GLU A 784 -14.51 47.92 -23.94
C GLU A 784 -15.62 46.97 -24.42
N GLY A 785 -15.70 46.70 -25.73
CA GLY A 785 -16.60 45.67 -26.25
C GLY A 785 -16.16 44.26 -25.81
N PRO A 786 -17.07 43.26 -25.78
CA PRO A 786 -16.77 41.90 -25.28
C PRO A 786 -15.63 41.19 -26.02
N LEU A 787 -15.42 41.48 -27.31
CA LEU A 787 -14.28 40.99 -28.09
C LEU A 787 -12.95 41.70 -27.76
N GLY A 788 -13.00 42.96 -27.33
CA GLY A 788 -11.82 43.73 -26.89
C GLY A 788 -11.28 43.19 -25.56
N GLU A 789 -12.18 42.90 -24.62
CA GLU A 789 -11.82 42.36 -23.30
C GLU A 789 -11.23 40.94 -23.39
N LEU A 790 -11.76 40.07 -24.28
CA LEU A 790 -11.19 38.75 -24.57
C LEU A 790 -9.73 38.82 -25.06
N ARG A 791 -9.42 39.82 -25.88
CA ARG A 791 -8.07 40.07 -26.40
C ARG A 791 -7.12 40.65 -25.35
N ARG A 792 -7.67 41.30 -24.33
CA ARG A 792 -6.95 41.92 -23.21
C ARG A 792 -6.65 40.92 -22.08
N LEU A 793 -7.51 39.92 -21.88
CA LEU A 793 -7.32 38.81 -20.96
C LEU A 793 -6.28 37.79 -21.46
N SER A 794 -6.03 37.73 -22.78
CA SER A 794 -5.14 36.75 -23.42
C SER A 794 -3.62 36.96 -23.26
N PRO A 795 -3.03 38.17 -23.06
CA PRO A 795 -1.58 38.31 -23.11
C PRO A 795 -0.87 38.13 -21.75
N HIS A 796 -1.54 38.38 -20.61
CA HIS A 796 -0.90 38.38 -19.28
C HIS A 796 -1.77 37.84 -18.13
N GLY A 797 -2.51 36.73 -18.34
CA GLY A 797 -3.00 35.85 -17.27
C GLY A 797 -3.46 36.51 -15.95
N ARG A 798 -4.16 37.65 -16.01
CA ARG A 798 -4.70 38.31 -14.82
C ARG A 798 -6.07 37.73 -14.56
N GLU A 799 -6.12 36.75 -13.67
CA GLU A 799 -7.37 36.18 -13.18
C GLU A 799 -8.21 37.29 -12.53
N SER A 800 -9.26 37.75 -13.23
CA SER A 800 -10.22 38.66 -12.62
C SER A 800 -11.07 37.86 -11.63
N PRO A 801 -11.33 38.36 -10.40
CA PRO A 801 -12.18 37.67 -9.42
C PRO A 801 -13.57 37.31 -9.99
N ILE A 802 -14.07 38.14 -10.91
CA ILE A 802 -15.36 37.96 -11.60
C ILE A 802 -15.28 36.82 -12.61
N GLY A 803 -14.22 36.78 -13.44
CA GLY A 803 -14.02 35.69 -14.41
C GLY A 803 -13.91 34.33 -13.72
N SER A 804 -13.26 34.27 -12.56
CA SER A 804 -13.21 33.06 -11.71
C SER A 804 -14.61 32.62 -11.23
N TRP A 805 -15.46 33.56 -10.81
CA TRP A 805 -16.84 33.26 -10.38
C TRP A 805 -17.72 32.80 -11.55
N VAL A 806 -17.62 33.45 -12.72
CA VAL A 806 -18.35 33.05 -13.94
C VAL A 806 -17.93 31.65 -14.36
N LEU A 807 -16.63 31.35 -14.39
CA LEU A 807 -16.12 30.03 -14.71
C LEU A 807 -16.63 28.98 -13.72
N PHE A 808 -16.51 29.24 -12.42
CA PHE A 808 -17.05 28.35 -11.39
C PHE A 808 -18.54 28.07 -11.56
N LEU A 809 -19.36 29.11 -11.77
CA LEU A 809 -20.80 28.96 -11.92
C LEU A 809 -21.15 28.22 -13.22
N SER A 810 -20.43 28.47 -14.31
CA SER A 810 -20.62 27.73 -15.57
C SER A 810 -20.33 26.22 -15.39
N VAL A 811 -19.22 25.88 -14.75
CA VAL A 811 -18.85 24.49 -14.48
C VAL A 811 -19.85 23.86 -13.50
N LEU A 812 -20.26 24.56 -12.46
CA LEU A 812 -21.26 24.07 -11.50
C LEU A 812 -22.61 23.80 -12.18
N VAL A 813 -23.10 24.70 -13.04
CA VAL A 813 -24.34 24.50 -13.79
C VAL A 813 -24.22 23.30 -14.72
N PHE A 814 -23.11 23.14 -15.43
CA PHE A 814 -22.86 21.95 -16.26
C PHE A 814 -22.93 20.66 -15.43
N LEU A 815 -22.31 20.65 -14.26
CA LEU A 815 -22.30 19.50 -13.36
C LEU A 815 -23.70 19.20 -12.79
N LEU A 816 -24.50 20.21 -12.46
CA LEU A 816 -25.88 20.04 -12.02
C LEU A 816 -26.77 19.49 -13.14
N LEU A 817 -26.64 20.02 -14.36
CA LEU A 817 -27.30 19.47 -15.54
C LEU A 817 -26.90 18.00 -15.77
N PHE A 818 -25.64 17.65 -15.49
CA PHE A 818 -25.17 16.27 -15.59
C PHE A 818 -25.82 15.35 -14.55
N VAL A 819 -26.04 15.81 -13.30
CA VAL A 819 -26.82 15.06 -12.29
C VAL A 819 -28.25 14.82 -12.77
N GLU A 820 -28.87 15.86 -13.32
CA GLU A 820 -30.21 15.76 -13.88
C GLU A 820 -30.27 14.76 -15.05
N TRP A 821 -29.21 14.68 -15.87
CA TRP A 821 -29.12 13.73 -16.97
C TRP A 821 -28.92 12.27 -16.55
N LEU A 822 -28.43 11.98 -15.35
CA LEU A 822 -28.06 10.62 -14.96
C LEU A 822 -29.16 9.59 -15.28
N PRO A 823 -28.90 8.57 -16.11
CA PRO A 823 -29.96 7.69 -16.58
C PRO A 823 -30.45 6.76 -15.46
N VAL A 824 -31.72 6.38 -15.56
CA VAL A 824 -32.45 5.46 -14.67
C VAL A 824 -33.18 4.46 -15.55
N ALA A 825 -33.41 3.24 -15.06
CA ALA A 825 -34.23 2.26 -15.77
C ALA A 825 -35.67 2.78 -15.92
N GLU A 826 -36.25 2.63 -17.11
CA GLU A 826 -37.64 3.02 -17.39
C GLU A 826 -38.60 1.97 -16.78
N VAL A 827 -39.08 2.23 -15.56
CA VAL A 827 -39.98 1.37 -14.78
C VAL A 827 -41.13 2.23 -14.23
N GLU A 828 -42.25 1.62 -13.80
CA GLU A 828 -43.43 2.32 -13.24
C GLU A 828 -43.08 3.33 -12.12
N ASN A 829 -42.02 3.09 -11.34
CA ASN A 829 -41.54 3.97 -10.26
C ASN A 829 -40.34 4.86 -10.65
N HIS A 830 -40.24 5.25 -11.93
CA HIS A 830 -39.09 6.00 -12.46
C HIS A 830 -38.74 7.25 -11.61
N ASP A 831 -39.73 8.06 -11.24
CA ASP A 831 -39.50 9.34 -10.56
C ASP A 831 -39.00 9.16 -9.12
N PHE A 832 -39.50 8.15 -8.42
CA PHE A 832 -38.98 7.75 -7.11
C PHE A 832 -37.52 7.28 -7.20
N ILE A 833 -37.20 6.40 -8.15
CA ILE A 833 -35.84 5.89 -8.33
C ILE A 833 -34.89 7.04 -8.70
N LYS A 834 -35.34 7.96 -9.56
CA LYS A 834 -34.61 9.17 -9.93
C LYS A 834 -34.36 10.07 -8.72
N ALA A 835 -35.37 10.32 -7.88
CA ALA A 835 -35.23 11.11 -6.65
C ALA A 835 -34.27 10.44 -5.64
N LEU A 836 -34.36 9.12 -5.46
CA LEU A 836 -33.44 8.33 -4.64
C LEU A 836 -32.00 8.42 -5.15
N GLN A 837 -31.81 8.30 -6.46
CA GLN A 837 -30.51 8.39 -7.11
C GLN A 837 -29.88 9.77 -6.96
N VAL A 838 -30.63 10.84 -7.28
CA VAL A 838 -30.16 12.23 -7.16
C VAL A 838 -29.83 12.55 -5.70
N SER A 839 -30.70 12.17 -4.76
CA SER A 839 -30.44 12.41 -3.33
C SER A 839 -29.23 11.62 -2.80
N ASN A 840 -29.00 10.40 -3.30
CA ASN A 840 -27.80 9.63 -2.99
C ASN A 840 -26.52 10.28 -3.52
N VAL A 841 -26.55 10.79 -4.76
CA VAL A 841 -25.43 11.52 -5.37
C VAL A 841 -25.15 12.82 -4.59
N LEU A 842 -26.18 13.61 -4.27
CA LEU A 842 -26.03 14.86 -3.51
C LEU A 842 -25.51 14.63 -2.08
N THR A 843 -25.95 13.57 -1.41
CA THR A 843 -25.43 13.18 -0.09
C THR A 843 -23.94 12.81 -0.18
N THR A 844 -23.57 12.01 -1.18
CA THR A 844 -22.18 11.60 -1.41
C THR A 844 -21.31 12.81 -1.75
N LEU A 845 -21.82 13.72 -2.57
CA LEU A 845 -21.19 14.98 -2.90
C LEU A 845 -20.93 15.83 -1.65
N ALA A 846 -21.91 15.96 -0.77
CA ALA A 846 -21.75 16.70 0.48
C ALA A 846 -20.63 16.09 1.34
N ILE A 847 -20.63 14.77 1.53
CA ILE A 847 -19.59 14.05 2.29
C ILE A 847 -18.20 14.32 1.69
N PHE A 848 -18.02 14.09 0.39
CA PHE A 848 -16.73 14.27 -0.28
C PHE A 848 -16.25 15.73 -0.28
N THR A 849 -17.17 16.69 -0.44
CA THR A 849 -16.83 18.12 -0.40
C THR A 849 -16.42 18.55 0.99
N LEU A 850 -17.09 18.07 2.04
CA LEU A 850 -16.71 18.36 3.43
C LEU A 850 -15.35 17.75 3.78
N MET A 851 -15.08 16.52 3.34
CA MET A 851 -13.75 15.91 3.46
C MET A 851 -12.71 16.72 2.68
N ALA A 852 -13.03 17.16 1.45
CA ALA A 852 -12.14 18.00 0.64
C ALA A 852 -11.89 19.38 1.29
N PHE A 853 -12.86 19.99 1.96
CA PHE A 853 -12.68 21.23 2.72
C PHE A 853 -11.76 21.04 3.92
N ALA A 854 -11.94 19.97 4.68
CA ALA A 854 -11.03 19.63 5.78
C ALA A 854 -9.60 19.40 5.26
N LEU A 855 -9.45 18.67 4.16
CA LEU A 855 -8.15 18.46 3.51
C LEU A 855 -7.56 19.77 2.95
N ASN A 856 -8.40 20.65 2.40
CA ASN A 856 -7.98 21.94 1.88
C ASN A 856 -7.50 22.87 3.00
N LEU A 857 -8.09 22.78 4.19
CA LEU A 857 -7.60 23.50 5.36
C LEU A 857 -6.22 22.97 5.79
N HIS A 858 -6.04 21.65 5.88
CA HIS A 858 -4.77 21.02 6.27
C HIS A 858 -3.69 21.23 5.20
N THR A 859 -3.86 20.62 4.03
CA THR A 859 -2.84 20.64 2.97
C THR A 859 -2.84 21.97 2.24
N GLY A 860 -4.02 22.45 1.82
CA GLY A 860 -4.13 23.63 0.96
C GLY A 860 -3.74 24.91 1.68
N VAL A 861 -4.23 25.18 2.89
CA VAL A 861 -4.01 26.45 3.57
C VAL A 861 -2.79 26.41 4.48
N THR A 862 -2.62 25.37 5.30
CA THR A 862 -1.48 25.28 6.24
C THR A 862 -0.23 24.60 5.70
N GLY A 863 -0.34 23.95 4.54
CA GLY A 863 0.75 23.20 3.92
C GLY A 863 0.92 21.77 4.43
N MET A 864 0.22 21.36 5.50
CA MET A 864 0.33 20.05 6.14
C MET A 864 -0.32 18.94 5.30
N VAL A 865 0.51 18.11 4.65
CA VAL A 865 0.04 17.01 3.80
C VAL A 865 -0.62 15.91 4.64
N ASN A 866 -1.95 15.93 4.74
CA ASN A 866 -2.71 14.96 5.55
C ASN A 866 -3.34 13.86 4.67
N PHE A 867 -2.82 12.64 4.73
CA PHE A 867 -3.44 11.47 4.10
C PHE A 867 -4.22 10.60 5.10
N GLY A 868 -4.32 11.00 6.36
CA GLY A 868 -5.09 10.31 7.39
C GLY A 868 -6.47 10.87 7.61
N ILE A 869 -7.06 11.61 6.66
CA ILE A 869 -8.35 12.27 6.90
C ILE A 869 -9.47 11.28 7.26
N ILE A 870 -9.39 10.05 6.72
CA ILE A 870 -10.33 8.97 7.03
C ILE A 870 -10.31 8.54 8.49
N PHE A 871 -9.21 8.78 9.23
CA PHE A 871 -9.17 8.56 10.67
C PHE A 871 -10.23 9.42 11.37
N PHE A 872 -10.27 10.72 11.07
CA PHE A 872 -11.23 11.66 11.67
C PHE A 872 -12.67 11.39 11.23
N VAL A 873 -12.86 11.05 9.95
CA VAL A 873 -14.16 10.62 9.41
C VAL A 873 -14.65 9.35 10.12
N GLY A 874 -13.77 8.36 10.29
CA GLY A 874 -14.08 7.10 10.96
C GLY A 874 -14.46 7.31 12.42
N VAL A 875 -13.66 8.07 13.17
CA VAL A 875 -13.97 8.43 14.57
C VAL A 875 -15.34 9.11 14.66
N GLY A 876 -15.66 10.01 13.72
CA GLY A 876 -16.97 10.65 13.65
C GLY A 876 -18.12 9.66 13.43
N ALA A 877 -18.00 8.80 12.41
CA ALA A 877 -18.99 7.79 12.06
C ALA A 877 -19.25 6.82 13.23
N ILE A 878 -18.18 6.35 13.87
CA ILE A 878 -18.22 5.39 14.99
C ILE A 878 -18.84 6.02 16.22
N THR A 879 -18.44 7.24 16.57
CA THR A 879 -18.95 7.93 17.75
C THR A 879 -20.46 8.13 17.62
N VAL A 880 -20.94 8.57 16.45
CA VAL A 880 -22.37 8.75 16.22
C VAL A 880 -23.09 7.39 16.23
N GLY A 881 -22.59 6.40 15.50
CA GLY A 881 -23.22 5.07 15.43
C GLY A 881 -23.32 4.38 16.79
N LEU A 882 -22.25 4.41 17.59
CA LEU A 882 -22.21 3.77 18.90
C LEU A 882 -23.08 4.51 19.94
N LEU A 883 -22.99 5.84 19.98
CA LEU A 883 -23.76 6.62 20.94
C LEU A 883 -25.26 6.56 20.65
N THR A 884 -25.68 6.49 19.39
CA THR A 884 -27.11 6.47 18.99
C THR A 884 -27.71 5.06 18.85
N ALA A 885 -26.89 4.01 19.00
CA ALA A 885 -27.39 2.63 18.98
C ALA A 885 -28.22 2.31 20.24
N PRO A 886 -29.28 1.50 20.13
CA PRO A 886 -30.09 1.07 21.28
C PRO A 886 -29.29 0.27 22.31
N LYS A 887 -29.65 0.37 23.59
CA LYS A 887 -28.99 -0.35 24.69
C LYS A 887 -29.08 -1.87 24.56
N ASP A 888 -30.20 -2.38 24.04
CA ASP A 888 -30.42 -3.81 23.82
C ASP A 888 -29.45 -4.41 22.79
N LEU A 889 -28.85 -3.56 21.97
CA LEU A 889 -27.87 -3.93 20.95
C LEU A 889 -26.48 -3.37 21.30
N HIS A 890 -26.14 -3.29 22.58
CA HIS A 890 -24.83 -2.83 23.08
C HIS A 890 -24.47 -1.36 22.73
N GLY A 891 -25.47 -0.49 22.52
CA GLY A 891 -25.29 0.96 22.33
C GLY A 891 -25.65 1.81 23.56
N TYR A 892 -25.57 3.15 23.43
CA TYR A 892 -25.83 4.09 24.54
C TYR A 892 -27.15 4.87 24.48
N ASP A 893 -27.89 4.79 23.36
CA ASP A 893 -29.20 5.44 23.15
C ASP A 893 -29.22 6.96 23.40
N TRP A 894 -28.18 7.67 22.94
CA TRP A 894 -28.09 9.12 23.01
C TRP A 894 -28.93 9.80 21.90
N PRO A 895 -29.49 10.99 22.15
CA PRO A 895 -30.07 11.82 21.11
C PRO A 895 -29.06 12.17 20.01
N VAL A 896 -29.48 12.08 18.75
CA VAL A 896 -28.61 12.21 17.58
C VAL A 896 -27.83 13.53 17.56
N PHE A 897 -28.46 14.65 17.94
CA PHE A 897 -27.79 15.96 17.99
C PHE A 897 -26.57 15.96 18.92
N TRP A 898 -26.73 15.45 20.16
CA TRP A 898 -25.64 15.42 21.14
C TRP A 898 -24.56 14.41 20.77
N ALA A 899 -24.93 13.30 20.13
CA ALA A 899 -23.97 12.35 19.58
C ALA A 899 -23.08 12.98 18.49
N VAL A 900 -23.65 13.81 17.60
CA VAL A 900 -22.90 14.55 16.58
C VAL A 900 -21.97 15.59 17.19
N VAL A 901 -22.44 16.35 18.19
CA VAL A 901 -21.59 17.33 18.90
C VAL A 901 -20.42 16.62 19.59
N ALA A 902 -20.68 15.51 20.27
CA ALA A 902 -19.63 14.69 20.89
C ALA A 902 -18.63 14.16 19.84
N ALA A 903 -19.11 13.65 18.71
CA ALA A 903 -18.27 13.18 17.61
C ALA A 903 -17.33 14.26 17.05
N VAL A 904 -17.84 15.48 16.85
CA VAL A 904 -17.06 16.63 16.39
C VAL A 904 -16.01 17.04 17.42
N LEU A 905 -16.38 17.12 18.70
CA LEU A 905 -15.46 17.51 19.78
C LEU A 905 -14.36 16.47 20.03
N ILE A 906 -14.72 15.19 20.04
CA ILE A 906 -13.76 14.07 20.20
C ILE A 906 -12.76 14.08 19.05
N SER A 907 -13.24 14.19 17.81
CA SER A 907 -12.36 14.25 16.64
C SER A 907 -11.49 15.50 16.62
N ALA A 908 -12.03 16.67 16.98
CA ALA A 908 -11.25 17.90 17.13
C ALA A 908 -10.17 17.76 18.22
N GLY A 909 -10.49 17.09 19.33
CA GLY A 909 -9.55 16.74 20.39
C GLY A 909 -8.42 15.85 19.88
N PHE A 910 -8.73 14.79 19.13
CA PHE A 910 -7.73 13.96 18.46
C PHE A 910 -6.89 14.76 17.47
N GLY A 911 -7.50 15.64 16.68
CA GLY A 911 -6.79 16.53 15.76
C GLY A 911 -5.81 17.46 16.48
N TRP A 912 -6.22 18.05 17.62
CA TRP A 912 -5.35 18.88 18.43
C TRP A 912 -4.19 18.08 19.05
N LEU A 913 -4.49 16.91 19.63
CA LEU A 913 -3.50 16.02 20.22
C LEU A 913 -2.45 15.56 19.20
N LEU A 914 -2.90 15.22 17.99
CA LEU A 914 -2.04 14.74 16.92
C LEU A 914 -1.09 15.80 16.41
N ALA A 915 -1.45 17.08 16.49
CA ALA A 915 -0.59 18.17 16.03
C ALA A 915 0.70 18.28 16.84
N TYR A 916 0.69 17.96 18.14
CA TYR A 916 1.88 18.10 18.99
C TYR A 916 3.05 17.17 18.61
N PRO A 917 2.87 15.84 18.48
CA PRO A 917 3.94 14.95 18.05
C PRO A 917 4.32 15.16 16.59
N THR A 918 3.40 15.64 15.75
CA THR A 918 3.59 15.68 14.30
C THR A 918 4.09 17.04 13.76
N ALA A 919 3.86 18.15 14.47
CA ALA A 919 4.30 19.49 14.04
C ALA A 919 5.83 19.65 14.01
N ARG A 920 6.58 18.76 14.69
CA ARG A 920 8.06 18.76 14.67
C ARG A 920 8.64 17.92 13.53
N LEU A 921 7.79 17.19 12.82
CA LEU A 921 8.20 16.28 11.77
C LEU A 921 8.23 17.03 10.43
N ARG A 922 9.17 16.66 9.55
CA ARG A 922 9.10 17.08 8.13
C ARG A 922 7.77 16.64 7.53
N MET A 923 7.29 17.41 6.55
CA MET A 923 5.97 17.23 5.92
C MET A 923 5.74 15.79 5.42
N ASP A 924 6.78 15.14 4.90
CA ASP A 924 6.72 13.76 4.40
C ASP A 924 6.46 12.75 5.54
N TYR A 925 7.04 12.98 6.72
CA TYR A 925 6.81 12.15 7.90
C TYR A 925 5.40 12.38 8.48
N PHE A 926 4.92 13.63 8.46
CA PHE A 926 3.54 13.95 8.85
C PHE A 926 2.55 13.18 7.96
N ALA A 927 2.76 13.20 6.65
CA ALA A 927 1.97 12.46 5.68
C ALA A 927 1.92 10.96 5.99
N ILE A 928 3.09 10.33 6.22
CA ILE A 928 3.18 8.90 6.55
C ILE A 928 2.44 8.56 7.85
N VAL A 929 2.68 9.33 8.92
CA VAL A 929 2.07 9.10 10.24
C VAL A 929 0.54 9.18 10.17
N THR A 930 -0.01 10.13 9.41
CA THR A 930 -1.45 10.27 9.27
C THR A 930 -2.09 9.09 8.55
N ILE A 931 -1.48 8.54 7.49
CA ILE A 931 -1.98 7.30 6.85
C ILE A 931 -1.94 6.14 7.82
N SER A 932 -0.81 5.97 8.50
CA SER A 932 -0.62 4.91 9.48
C SER A 932 -1.69 4.96 10.57
N LEU A 933 -2.09 6.14 11.03
CA LEU A 933 -3.15 6.26 12.04
C LEU A 933 -4.51 5.81 11.53
N GLY A 934 -4.87 6.16 10.29
CA GLY A 934 -6.11 5.67 9.67
C GLY A 934 -6.13 4.15 9.56
N GLU A 935 -4.99 3.55 9.21
CA GLU A 935 -4.84 2.09 9.11
C GLU A 935 -4.83 1.41 10.48
N ILE A 936 -4.14 1.99 11.47
CA ILE A 936 -4.16 1.54 12.87
C ILE A 936 -5.60 1.49 13.36
N ALA A 937 -6.35 2.58 13.18
CA ALA A 937 -7.75 2.64 13.56
C ALA A 937 -8.53 1.55 12.82
N ARG A 938 -8.48 1.49 11.50
CA ARG A 938 -9.18 0.48 10.70
C ARG A 938 -9.01 -0.94 11.22
N VAL A 939 -7.76 -1.36 11.48
CA VAL A 939 -7.47 -2.74 11.92
C VAL A 939 -7.83 -2.94 13.39
N LEU A 940 -7.64 -1.95 14.25
CA LEU A 940 -8.11 -2.00 15.64
C LEU A 940 -9.63 -2.23 15.69
N LEU A 941 -10.37 -1.53 14.83
CA LEU A 941 -11.82 -1.67 14.73
C LEU A 941 -12.27 -3.04 14.19
N MET A 942 -11.42 -3.75 13.43
CA MET A 942 -11.69 -5.13 13.02
C MET A 942 -11.51 -6.14 14.16
N GLY A 943 -10.68 -5.80 15.15
CA GLY A 943 -10.38 -6.66 16.30
C GLY A 943 -11.31 -6.48 17.50
N GLU A 944 -11.98 -5.33 17.63
CA GLU A 944 -12.72 -4.97 18.85
C GLU A 944 -14.22 -5.38 18.85
N PRO A 945 -14.69 -6.12 19.87
CA PRO A 945 -16.10 -6.50 19.99
C PRO A 945 -17.03 -5.33 20.40
N LEU A 946 -16.49 -4.29 21.04
CA LEU A 946 -17.23 -3.08 21.45
C LEU A 946 -17.92 -2.36 20.27
N LEU A 947 -17.55 -2.68 19.03
CA LEU A 947 -18.06 -2.08 17.81
C LEU A 947 -19.02 -2.98 17.03
N ARG A 948 -19.52 -4.04 17.68
CA ARG A 948 -20.63 -4.88 17.18
C ARG A 948 -22.01 -4.31 17.54
N ALA A 949 -22.06 -3.08 18.04
CA ALA A 949 -23.30 -2.44 18.46
C ALA A 949 -24.31 -2.42 17.31
N GLY A 950 -25.50 -2.97 17.54
CA GLY A 950 -26.57 -3.01 16.54
C GLY A 950 -26.51 -4.14 15.50
N SER A 951 -25.54 -5.04 15.56
CA SER A 951 -25.36 -6.18 14.64
C SER A 951 -26.07 -7.46 15.15
N TRP A 952 -26.56 -8.31 14.25
CA TRP A 952 -27.12 -9.63 14.59
C TRP A 952 -26.01 -10.69 14.45
N GLY A 953 -25.57 -11.29 15.56
CA GLY A 953 -24.57 -12.37 15.56
C GLY A 953 -23.10 -11.91 15.58
N SER A 954 -22.19 -12.71 15.01
CA SER A 954 -20.74 -12.44 15.01
C SER A 954 -20.26 -11.43 13.94
N ALA A 955 -21.19 -10.79 13.21
CA ALA A 955 -20.84 -9.88 12.12
C ALA A 955 -20.19 -8.59 12.64
N ILE A 956 -19.03 -8.25 12.06
CA ILE A 956 -18.20 -7.09 12.41
C ILE A 956 -18.83 -5.82 11.82
N GLY A 957 -19.15 -4.82 12.65
CA GLY A 957 -19.65 -3.51 12.23
C GLY A 957 -20.78 -2.96 13.12
N ILE A 958 -21.10 -1.69 12.90
CA ILE A 958 -22.18 -0.98 13.62
C ILE A 958 -23.39 -0.85 12.69
N SER A 959 -24.58 -1.24 13.15
CA SER A 959 -25.84 -1.13 12.39
C SER A 959 -27.02 -0.73 13.28
N ARG A 960 -28.22 -0.56 12.73
CA ARG A 960 -29.48 -0.37 13.51
C ARG A 960 -29.44 0.76 14.55
N TYR A 961 -28.68 1.82 14.30
CA TYR A 961 -28.68 3.04 15.12
C TYR A 961 -29.74 4.04 14.65
N LYS A 962 -30.12 4.96 15.54
CA LYS A 962 -31.18 5.94 15.25
C LYS A 962 -30.72 6.94 14.19
N LEU A 963 -31.52 7.08 13.12
CA LEU A 963 -31.25 8.02 12.03
C LEU A 963 -31.87 9.40 12.33
N PRO A 964 -31.21 10.52 12.00
CA PRO A 964 -31.70 11.86 12.31
C PRO A 964 -33.01 12.15 11.57
N LEU A 965 -34.01 12.66 12.30
CA LEU A 965 -35.31 13.05 11.75
C LEU A 965 -36.07 11.93 11.00
N LYS A 966 -35.63 10.66 11.05
CA LYS A 966 -36.30 9.54 10.36
C LYS A 966 -37.73 9.37 10.85
N ASP A 967 -37.89 9.31 12.17
CA ASP A 967 -39.19 9.12 12.82
C ASP A 967 -40.15 10.27 12.47
N TRP A 968 -39.65 11.51 12.46
CA TRP A 968 -40.44 12.69 12.08
C TRP A 968 -40.76 12.72 10.58
N TRP A 969 -39.81 12.31 9.72
CA TRP A 969 -39.97 12.30 8.26
C TRP A 969 -41.07 11.34 7.81
N PHE A 970 -41.17 10.16 8.43
CA PHE A 970 -42.16 9.16 8.04
C PHE A 970 -43.47 9.23 8.84
N CYS A 971 -43.43 9.55 10.14
CA CYS A 971 -44.64 9.57 10.98
C CYS A 971 -45.25 10.98 11.17
N GLY A 972 -44.56 12.06 10.78
CA GLY A 972 -45.06 13.43 10.96
C GLY A 972 -45.42 13.79 12.42
N SER A 973 -46.24 14.84 12.60
CA SER A 973 -46.74 15.28 13.90
C SER A 973 -48.24 15.01 14.15
N GLY A 974 -48.94 14.42 13.17
CA GLY A 974 -50.39 14.12 13.25
C GLY A 974 -50.71 12.74 13.82
N GLU A 975 -52.00 12.48 14.05
CA GLU A 975 -52.56 11.18 14.44
C GLU A 975 -52.91 10.36 13.18
N HIS A 976 -52.66 9.04 13.21
CA HIS A 976 -52.84 8.12 12.07
C HIS A 976 -53.85 7.01 12.40
N LEU A 977 -54.41 6.31 11.41
CA LEU A 977 -55.35 5.19 11.67
C LEU A 977 -54.64 3.83 11.65
N SER A 978 -54.94 2.97 12.63
CA SER A 978 -54.47 1.58 12.70
C SER A 978 -55.28 0.67 11.76
N GLU A 979 -54.73 -0.52 11.47
CA GLU A 979 -55.40 -1.57 10.69
C GLU A 979 -56.74 -2.03 11.32
N ALA A 980 -56.98 -1.72 12.60
CA ALA A 980 -58.23 -1.95 13.32
C ALA A 980 -59.13 -0.70 13.46
N GLY A 981 -58.79 0.41 12.79
CA GLY A 981 -59.55 1.67 12.80
C GLY A 981 -59.36 2.54 14.06
N GLY A 982 -58.32 2.32 14.86
CA GLY A 982 -57.99 3.14 16.03
C GLY A 982 -57.03 4.28 15.70
N LEU A 983 -57.22 5.46 16.30
CA LEU A 983 -56.29 6.59 16.20
C LEU A 983 -54.97 6.23 16.91
N LEU A 984 -53.89 6.11 16.15
CA LEU A 984 -52.49 5.99 16.58
C LEU A 984 -51.91 7.40 16.74
N SER A 985 -51.44 7.71 17.94
CA SER A 985 -50.64 8.91 18.20
C SER A 985 -49.27 8.85 17.49
N SER A 986 -48.62 10.00 17.29
CA SER A 986 -47.27 10.09 16.69
C SER A 986 -46.24 9.23 17.45
N ASP A 987 -46.42 8.98 18.75
CA ASP A 987 -45.57 8.09 19.55
C ASP A 987 -45.88 6.59 19.34
N GLU A 988 -47.11 6.22 19.00
CA GLU A 988 -47.46 4.82 18.69
C GLU A 988 -47.01 4.42 17.27
N CYS A 989 -47.00 5.36 16.31
CA CYS A 989 -46.38 5.16 14.99
C CYS A 989 -44.88 4.82 15.10
N ARG A 990 -44.19 5.39 16.09
CA ARG A 990 -42.75 5.15 16.36
C ARG A 990 -42.46 3.78 16.98
N GLY A 991 -43.44 3.15 17.62
CA GLY A 991 -43.26 1.91 18.38
C GLY A 991 -43.35 0.62 17.56
N VAL A 992 -43.79 0.68 16.30
CA VAL A 992 -44.01 -0.54 15.48
C VAL A 992 -42.74 -0.90 14.70
N VAL A 993 -41.99 -1.89 15.22
CA VAL A 993 -40.77 -2.40 14.60
C VAL A 993 -41.06 -3.74 13.91
N GLY A 994 -41.07 -3.78 12.56
CA GLY A 994 -41.25 -5.00 11.77
C GLY A 994 -41.70 -4.75 10.33
N ILE A 995 -41.67 -5.80 9.50
CA ILE A 995 -42.26 -5.80 8.14
C ILE A 995 -43.77 -5.59 8.28
N GLY A 996 -44.30 -4.50 7.71
CA GLY A 996 -45.69 -4.09 7.87
C GLY A 996 -45.93 -2.99 8.91
N SER A 997 -44.91 -2.20 9.27
CA SER A 997 -45.08 -1.01 10.12
C SER A 997 -46.05 0.01 9.48
N PRO A 998 -46.76 0.85 10.25
CA PRO A 998 -47.63 1.89 9.72
C PRO A 998 -46.91 2.83 8.74
N ALA A 999 -45.61 3.10 8.94
CA ALA A 999 -44.81 3.89 8.01
C ALA A 999 -44.55 3.20 6.66
N GLU A 1000 -44.53 1.87 6.62
CA GLU A 1000 -44.40 1.04 5.40
C GLU A 1000 -45.77 0.78 4.75
N LYS A 1001 -46.84 0.70 5.57
CA LYS A 1001 -48.23 0.57 5.11
C LYS A 1001 -48.86 1.90 4.66
N LEU A 1002 -48.46 3.05 5.21
CA LEU A 1002 -48.92 4.38 4.74
C LEU A 1002 -48.52 4.66 3.29
N GLY A 1003 -47.49 3.98 2.77
CA GLY A 1003 -47.15 3.97 1.35
C GLY A 1003 -47.91 2.93 0.50
N ARG A 1004 -48.72 2.06 1.12
CA ARG A 1004 -49.35 0.91 0.44
C ARG A 1004 -50.80 0.61 0.85
N SER A 1005 -51.48 1.48 1.57
CA SER A 1005 -52.72 1.07 2.25
C SER A 1005 -54.01 1.64 1.66
N ASP A 1006 -54.96 0.73 1.43
CA ASP A 1006 -56.41 0.93 1.40
C ASP A 1006 -56.98 1.43 2.76
N ILE A 1007 -56.19 2.14 3.57
CA ILE A 1007 -56.58 2.63 4.91
C ILE A 1007 -56.98 4.12 4.79
N PRO A 1008 -58.23 4.50 5.10
CA PRO A 1008 -58.70 5.87 4.98
C PRO A 1008 -58.00 6.81 5.98
N VAL A 1009 -57.62 8.02 5.56
CA VAL A 1009 -57.08 9.08 6.43
C VAL A 1009 -58.16 10.12 6.71
N LEU A 1010 -58.20 10.66 7.93
CA LEU A 1010 -59.21 11.63 8.37
C LEU A 1010 -58.66 13.06 8.36
N ASP A 1011 -59.48 14.05 7.96
CA ASP A 1011 -59.17 15.48 8.16
C ASP A 1011 -59.29 15.89 9.65
N ASP A 1012 -58.76 17.05 10.05
CA ASP A 1012 -58.90 17.68 11.38
C ASP A 1012 -60.35 17.72 11.95
N ARG A 1013 -61.36 17.48 11.12
CA ARG A 1013 -62.80 17.39 11.43
C ARG A 1013 -63.38 15.97 11.39
N GLY A 1014 -62.55 14.95 11.18
CA GLY A 1014 -62.97 13.54 11.17
C GLY A 1014 -63.64 13.07 9.87
N GLY A 1015 -63.37 13.72 8.73
CA GLY A 1015 -63.88 13.30 7.41
C GLY A 1015 -62.90 12.37 6.67
N VAL A 1016 -63.40 11.27 6.08
CA VAL A 1016 -62.60 10.29 5.32
C VAL A 1016 -62.14 10.88 3.99
N ILE A 1017 -60.83 10.87 3.75
CA ILE A 1017 -60.19 11.25 2.49
C ILE A 1017 -60.01 9.96 1.65
N ASP A 1018 -60.70 9.87 0.52
CA ASP A 1018 -60.59 8.72 -0.41
C ASP A 1018 -59.20 8.67 -1.08
N GLY A 1019 -58.70 7.44 -1.28
CA GLY A 1019 -57.30 7.10 -1.55
C GLY A 1019 -56.61 7.73 -2.77
N GLU A 1020 -57.34 8.30 -3.74
CA GLU A 1020 -56.75 9.05 -4.86
C GLU A 1020 -56.29 10.47 -4.48
N LEU A 1021 -56.89 11.08 -3.45
CA LEU A 1021 -56.55 12.43 -2.96
C LEU A 1021 -55.50 12.41 -1.85
N LEU A 1022 -55.19 11.23 -1.30
CA LEU A 1022 -54.21 11.02 -0.25
C LEU A 1022 -52.77 11.20 -0.73
N TYR A 1023 -52.54 10.99 -2.03
CA TYR A 1023 -51.27 11.30 -2.68
C TYR A 1023 -50.97 12.81 -2.67
N GLU A 1024 -52.00 13.64 -2.84
CA GLU A 1024 -51.90 15.10 -2.84
C GLU A 1024 -51.81 15.69 -1.41
N ALA A 1025 -52.20 14.95 -0.37
CA ALA A 1025 -52.39 15.47 0.98
C ALA A 1025 -51.12 15.50 1.86
N THR A 1026 -50.05 14.78 1.49
CA THR A 1026 -48.75 14.92 2.19
C THR A 1026 -47.84 15.86 1.43
N TRP A 1027 -47.51 17.01 2.02
CA TRP A 1027 -46.55 18.00 1.48
C TRP A 1027 -45.14 17.43 1.17
N PHE A 1028 -44.89 16.17 1.50
CA PHE A 1028 -43.65 15.44 1.27
C PHE A 1028 -43.70 14.41 0.13
N SER A 1029 -44.87 14.09 -0.44
CA SER A 1029 -44.99 13.09 -1.51
C SER A 1029 -44.39 13.57 -2.83
N MET A 1030 -44.20 14.89 -3.02
CA MET A 1030 -43.57 15.50 -4.21
C MET A 1030 -44.08 14.96 -5.57
N ASP A 1031 -45.32 14.46 -5.62
CA ASP A 1031 -45.94 13.85 -6.80
C ASP A 1031 -45.20 12.57 -7.31
N LEU A 1032 -44.53 11.83 -6.42
CA LEU A 1032 -43.63 10.73 -6.77
C LEU A 1032 -44.28 9.34 -6.92
N GLY A 1033 -45.58 9.18 -6.62
CA GLY A 1033 -46.24 7.86 -6.59
C GLY A 1033 -45.83 6.93 -5.42
N GLU A 1034 -44.69 7.19 -4.76
CA GLU A 1034 -44.27 6.59 -3.47
C GLU A 1034 -43.79 7.64 -2.42
N PRO A 1035 -43.80 7.34 -1.09
CA PRO A 1035 -43.30 8.27 -0.07
C PRO A 1035 -41.81 8.59 -0.30
N ALA A 1036 -41.46 9.88 -0.26
CA ALA A 1036 -40.13 10.35 -0.61
C ALA A 1036 -39.00 9.65 0.19
N PRO A 1037 -37.90 9.26 -0.47
CA PRO A 1037 -36.85 8.48 0.16
C PRO A 1037 -36.16 9.28 1.27
N TYR A 1038 -35.85 8.63 2.40
CA TYR A 1038 -35.12 9.24 3.51
C TYR A 1038 -33.78 9.88 3.08
N MET A 1039 -33.16 9.34 2.03
CA MET A 1039 -31.97 9.90 1.41
C MET A 1039 -32.13 11.36 0.99
N MET A 1040 -33.35 11.81 0.66
CA MET A 1040 -33.65 13.19 0.31
C MET A 1040 -33.46 14.14 1.52
N VAL A 1041 -33.88 13.72 2.71
CA VAL A 1041 -33.62 14.47 3.96
C VAL A 1041 -32.13 14.59 4.20
N LEU A 1042 -31.42 13.48 4.04
CA LEU A 1042 -29.97 13.44 4.24
C LEU A 1042 -29.25 14.34 3.23
N ALA A 1043 -29.72 14.39 1.99
CA ALA A 1043 -29.22 15.30 0.96
C ALA A 1043 -29.46 16.77 1.33
N ILE A 1044 -30.65 17.13 1.83
CA ILE A 1044 -30.96 18.49 2.29
C ILE A 1044 -30.03 18.88 3.44
N ILE A 1045 -29.90 18.01 4.46
CA ILE A 1045 -28.99 18.24 5.59
C ILE A 1045 -27.55 18.41 5.07
N GLY A 1046 -27.10 17.56 4.15
CA GLY A 1046 -25.78 17.61 3.55
C GLY A 1046 -25.50 18.92 2.81
N VAL A 1047 -26.41 19.37 1.93
CA VAL A 1047 -26.27 20.60 1.15
C VAL A 1047 -26.29 21.84 2.05
N VAL A 1048 -27.22 21.91 3.01
CA VAL A 1048 -27.28 23.02 3.98
C VAL A 1048 -25.99 23.09 4.80
N SER A 1049 -25.49 21.94 5.26
CA SER A 1049 -24.24 21.86 6.01
C SER A 1049 -23.03 22.29 5.18
N LEU A 1050 -22.98 21.92 3.89
CA LEU A 1050 -21.93 22.33 2.97
C LEU A 1050 -21.89 23.85 2.80
N ILE A 1051 -23.05 24.48 2.57
CA ILE A 1051 -23.15 25.94 2.42
C ILE A 1051 -22.70 26.64 3.70
N LEU A 1052 -23.16 26.16 4.86
CA LEU A 1052 -22.82 26.73 6.16
C LEU A 1052 -21.31 26.61 6.46
N ILE A 1053 -20.73 25.43 6.23
CA ILE A 1053 -19.31 25.18 6.48
C ILE A 1053 -18.44 25.96 5.49
N TRP A 1054 -18.82 26.05 4.21
CA TRP A 1054 -18.12 26.88 3.24
C TRP A 1054 -18.14 28.35 3.68
N TRP A 1055 -19.30 28.89 4.04
CA TRP A 1055 -19.41 30.27 4.54
C TRP A 1055 -18.53 30.52 5.78
N LEU A 1056 -18.53 29.58 6.74
CA LEU A 1056 -17.71 29.64 7.94
C LEU A 1056 -16.21 29.63 7.59
N LEU A 1057 -15.76 28.70 6.75
CA LEU A 1057 -14.37 28.59 6.33
C LEU A 1057 -13.90 29.84 5.57
N GLU A 1058 -14.71 30.37 4.66
CA GLU A 1058 -14.36 31.58 3.91
C GLU A 1058 -14.18 32.79 4.85
N THR A 1059 -15.02 32.88 5.88
CA THR A 1059 -14.93 33.92 6.91
C THR A 1059 -13.66 33.74 7.77
N LEU A 1060 -13.37 32.51 8.20
CA LEU A 1060 -12.18 32.19 9.00
C LEU A 1060 -10.88 32.40 8.21
N LEU A 1061 -10.85 32.05 6.93
CA LEU A 1061 -9.67 32.18 6.07
C LEU A 1061 -9.35 33.63 5.68
N LYS A 1062 -10.35 34.52 5.68
CA LYS A 1062 -10.15 35.97 5.51
C LYS A 1062 -9.70 36.67 6.79
N SER A 1063 -9.91 36.05 7.95
CA SER A 1063 -9.49 36.58 9.24
C SER A 1063 -7.95 36.64 9.40
N PRO A 1064 -7.41 37.34 10.41
CA PRO A 1064 -5.97 37.32 10.72
C PRO A 1064 -5.41 35.90 10.90
N TRP A 1065 -6.20 34.99 11.49
CA TRP A 1065 -5.79 33.59 11.68
C TRP A 1065 -5.51 32.89 10.35
N GLY A 1066 -6.40 33.06 9.35
CA GLY A 1066 -6.19 32.50 8.01
C GLY A 1066 -4.97 33.06 7.29
N ARG A 1067 -4.62 34.34 7.51
CA ARG A 1067 -3.40 34.95 6.94
C ARG A 1067 -2.13 34.37 7.56
N ILE A 1068 -2.12 34.12 8.87
CA ILE A 1068 -1.00 33.46 9.56
C ILE A 1068 -0.80 32.05 9.00
N LEU A 1069 -1.87 31.28 8.83
CA LEU A 1069 -1.80 29.93 8.26
C LEU A 1069 -1.16 29.91 6.85
N ARG A 1070 -1.52 30.89 6.00
CA ARG A 1070 -0.91 31.03 4.67
C ARG A 1070 0.58 31.37 4.77
N SER A 1071 0.98 32.22 5.71
CA SER A 1071 2.40 32.52 5.93
C SER A 1071 3.19 31.28 6.37
N ILE A 1072 2.63 30.45 7.25
CA ILE A 1072 3.22 29.18 7.70
C ILE A 1072 3.41 28.21 6.52
N ARG A 1073 2.44 28.16 5.61
CA ARG A 1073 2.51 27.31 4.40
C ARG A 1073 3.63 27.73 3.45
N GLU A 1074 3.84 29.03 3.27
CA GLU A 1074 4.87 29.54 2.35
C GLU A 1074 6.27 29.34 2.95
N ASP A 1075 6.47 29.77 4.20
CA ASP A 1075 7.72 29.59 4.91
C ASP A 1075 7.48 29.57 6.43
N GLU A 1076 7.62 28.37 7.02
CA GLU A 1076 7.42 28.14 8.44
C GLU A 1076 8.49 28.83 9.30
N GLU A 1077 9.75 28.85 8.86
CA GLU A 1077 10.85 29.45 9.62
C GLU A 1077 10.68 30.98 9.68
N VAL A 1078 10.29 31.59 8.56
CA VAL A 1078 9.98 33.03 8.49
C VAL A 1078 8.80 33.38 9.40
N ALA A 1079 7.73 32.58 9.40
CA ALA A 1079 6.58 32.80 10.29
C ALA A 1079 6.96 32.72 11.77
N GLN A 1080 7.85 31.78 12.15
CA GLN A 1080 8.39 31.68 13.51
C GLN A 1080 9.23 32.90 13.89
N HIS A 1081 10.06 33.43 12.97
CA HIS A 1081 10.85 34.64 13.20
C HIS A 1081 10.00 35.90 13.40
N HIS A 1082 8.79 35.94 12.81
CA HIS A 1082 7.80 37.00 13.05
C HIS A 1082 7.08 36.87 14.41
N GLY A 1083 7.42 35.86 15.23
CA GLY A 1083 6.86 35.66 16.57
C GLY A 1083 5.52 34.93 16.60
N HIS A 1084 5.10 34.32 15.49
CA HIS A 1084 3.90 33.49 15.45
C HIS A 1084 4.19 32.08 15.99
N ASP A 1085 3.33 31.58 16.88
CA ASP A 1085 3.41 30.21 17.37
C ASP A 1085 2.84 29.23 16.34
N VAL A 1086 3.72 28.67 15.53
CA VAL A 1086 3.33 27.75 14.45
C VAL A 1086 2.65 26.49 14.97
N LEU A 1087 3.03 26.01 16.15
CA LEU A 1087 2.51 24.74 16.67
C LEU A 1087 1.03 24.87 17.04
N THR A 1088 0.64 25.92 17.78
CA THR A 1088 -0.76 26.13 18.17
C THR A 1088 -1.64 26.46 16.96
N HIS A 1089 -1.13 27.21 15.98
CA HIS A 1089 -1.87 27.49 14.76
C HIS A 1089 -2.09 26.24 13.88
N LYS A 1090 -1.07 25.38 13.75
CA LYS A 1090 -1.20 24.07 13.08
C LYS A 1090 -2.17 23.16 13.85
N ALA A 1091 -2.10 23.13 15.18
CA ALA A 1091 -3.00 22.35 16.03
C ALA A 1091 -4.46 22.77 15.91
N ALA A 1092 -4.72 24.08 15.93
CA ALA A 1092 -6.06 24.62 15.74
C ALA A 1092 -6.63 24.30 14.35
N SER A 1093 -5.79 24.40 13.30
CA SER A 1093 -6.19 24.03 11.94
C SER A 1093 -6.52 22.54 11.82
N LEU A 1094 -5.66 21.69 12.42
CA LEU A 1094 -5.86 20.24 12.41
C LEU A 1094 -7.16 19.86 13.15
N ALA A 1095 -7.39 20.44 14.33
CA ALA A 1095 -8.60 20.24 15.13
C ALA A 1095 -9.88 20.68 14.39
N LEU A 1096 -9.87 21.87 13.78
CA LEU A 1096 -11.03 22.37 13.02
C LEU A 1096 -11.35 21.47 11.82
N GLY A 1097 -10.34 21.09 11.03
CA GLY A 1097 -10.56 20.19 9.90
C GLY A 1097 -10.94 18.77 10.33
N ALA A 1098 -10.43 18.28 11.47
CA ALA A 1098 -10.84 16.99 12.05
C ALA A 1098 -12.31 17.00 12.49
N GLY A 1099 -12.79 18.12 13.04
CA GLY A 1099 -14.21 18.32 13.37
C GLY A 1099 -15.10 18.29 12.12
N ILE A 1100 -14.70 18.99 11.05
CA ILE A 1100 -15.43 18.97 9.76
C ILE A 1100 -15.45 17.56 9.16
N ALA A 1101 -14.32 16.86 9.20
CA ALA A 1101 -14.20 15.49 8.72
C ALA A 1101 -15.08 14.51 9.53
N ALA A 1102 -15.15 14.66 10.87
CA ALA A 1102 -16.03 13.84 11.69
C ALA A 1102 -17.51 14.07 11.39
N PHE A 1103 -17.91 15.32 11.09
CA PHE A 1103 -19.27 15.61 10.65
C PHE A 1103 -19.58 14.95 9.30
N ALA A 1104 -18.63 14.95 8.35
CA ALA A 1104 -18.76 14.18 7.11
C ALA A 1104 -18.90 12.66 7.38
N GLY A 1105 -18.19 12.14 8.38
CA GLY A 1105 -18.33 10.76 8.85
C GLY A 1105 -19.71 10.43 9.43
N ALA A 1106 -20.31 11.35 10.18
CA ALA A 1106 -21.68 11.20 10.69
C ALA A 1106 -22.70 11.08 9.55
N LEU A 1107 -22.60 11.96 8.54
CA LEU A 1107 -23.43 11.88 7.33
C LEU A 1107 -23.22 10.56 6.59
N TRP A 1108 -21.96 10.09 6.50
CA TRP A 1108 -21.65 8.84 5.83
C TRP A 1108 -22.19 7.62 6.59
N ALA A 1109 -22.13 7.62 7.92
CA ALA A 1109 -22.78 6.59 8.74
C ALA A 1109 -24.27 6.53 8.39
N TRP A 1110 -25.00 7.64 8.52
CA TRP A 1110 -26.44 7.66 8.22
C TRP A 1110 -26.77 7.26 6.79
N LYS A 1111 -25.93 7.61 5.81
CA LYS A 1111 -26.06 7.15 4.43
C LYS A 1111 -25.98 5.63 4.32
N LEU A 1112 -25.01 5.02 5.00
CA LEU A 1112 -24.79 3.57 4.92
C LEU A 1112 -25.80 2.77 5.75
N THR A 1113 -26.44 3.37 6.75
CA THR A 1113 -27.39 2.73 7.72
C THR A 1113 -26.79 1.58 8.56
N GLY A 1114 -25.60 1.11 8.18
CA GLY A 1114 -24.71 0.24 8.90
C GLY A 1114 -23.36 0.23 8.18
N PHE A 1115 -22.26 0.19 8.91
CA PHE A 1115 -20.93 0.26 8.31
C PHE A 1115 -19.95 -0.68 9.00
N GLN A 1116 -18.97 -1.15 8.21
CA GLN A 1116 -17.91 -2.04 8.65
C GLN A 1116 -16.56 -1.35 8.49
N PRO A 1117 -15.54 -1.63 9.31
CA PRO A 1117 -14.24 -0.95 9.26
C PRO A 1117 -13.58 -0.89 7.87
N SER A 1118 -13.94 -1.78 6.93
CA SER A 1118 -13.51 -1.73 5.53
C SER A 1118 -13.76 -0.39 4.83
N PHE A 1119 -14.77 0.40 5.21
CA PHE A 1119 -15.00 1.74 4.63
C PHE A 1119 -13.84 2.72 4.92
N MET A 1120 -13.08 2.47 5.99
CA MET A 1120 -11.94 3.29 6.40
C MET A 1120 -10.65 2.97 5.63
N ALA A 1121 -10.66 2.02 4.69
CA ALA A 1121 -9.49 1.70 3.88
C ALA A 1121 -9.03 2.95 3.10
N PRO A 1122 -7.80 3.47 3.34
CA PRO A 1122 -7.33 4.71 2.72
C PRO A 1122 -7.39 4.70 1.20
N ALA A 1123 -7.17 3.52 0.60
CA ALA A 1123 -7.21 3.30 -0.84
C ALA A 1123 -8.58 3.57 -1.48
N LYS A 1124 -9.68 3.33 -0.76
CA LYS A 1124 -11.05 3.46 -1.28
C LYS A 1124 -11.68 4.82 -1.02
N SER A 1125 -11.18 5.57 -0.03
CA SER A 1125 -11.84 6.80 0.44
C SER A 1125 -10.92 8.02 0.36
N THR A 1126 -9.86 8.05 1.16
CA THR A 1126 -8.93 9.19 1.26
C THR A 1126 -8.38 9.61 -0.09
N PHE A 1127 -8.01 8.66 -0.94
CA PHE A 1127 -7.38 8.98 -2.22
C PHE A 1127 -8.32 9.56 -3.26
N LEU A 1128 -9.59 9.18 -3.23
CA LEU A 1128 -10.61 9.82 -4.07
C LEU A 1128 -10.85 11.27 -3.61
N VAL A 1129 -10.83 11.53 -2.30
CA VAL A 1129 -10.88 12.90 -1.77
C VAL A 1129 -9.63 13.71 -2.14
N TRP A 1130 -8.46 13.07 -2.14
CA TRP A 1130 -7.24 13.71 -2.66
C TRP A 1130 -7.33 14.02 -4.15
N ALA A 1131 -7.88 13.10 -4.97
CA ALA A 1131 -8.14 13.35 -6.38
C ALA A 1131 -9.07 14.57 -6.55
N ALA A 1132 -10.16 14.64 -5.78
CA ALA A 1132 -11.05 15.79 -5.76
C ALA A 1132 -10.32 17.08 -5.36
N PHE A 1133 -9.47 17.03 -4.34
CA PHE A 1133 -8.65 18.17 -3.89
C PHE A 1133 -7.68 18.66 -4.98
N ILE A 1134 -7.05 17.74 -5.71
CA ILE A 1134 -6.09 18.08 -6.77
C ILE A 1134 -6.80 18.70 -7.96
N VAL A 1135 -7.90 18.09 -8.41
CA VAL A 1135 -8.73 18.61 -9.49
C VAL A 1135 -9.29 19.99 -9.11
N GLY A 1136 -9.68 20.17 -7.85
CA GLY A 1136 -10.16 21.44 -7.32
C GLY A 1136 -9.07 22.51 -7.10
N GLY A 1137 -7.81 22.12 -6.96
CA GLY A 1137 -6.67 23.02 -6.77
C GLY A 1137 -6.48 23.50 -5.32
N ALA A 1138 -5.22 23.48 -4.86
CA ALA A 1138 -4.88 23.78 -3.47
C ALA A 1138 -5.26 25.20 -3.03
N ALA A 1139 -5.77 25.32 -1.80
CA ALA A 1139 -6.25 26.55 -1.17
C ALA A 1139 -7.45 27.23 -1.86
N ASN A 1140 -8.22 26.50 -2.66
CA ASN A 1140 -9.39 27.03 -3.36
C ASN A 1140 -10.69 26.28 -3.00
N ASN A 1141 -11.49 26.82 -2.07
CA ASN A 1141 -12.75 26.20 -1.65
C ASN A 1141 -13.75 26.03 -2.81
N LYS A 1142 -13.82 26.97 -3.76
CA LYS A 1142 -14.71 26.84 -4.93
C LYS A 1142 -14.33 25.64 -5.78
N GLY A 1143 -13.03 25.49 -6.03
CA GLY A 1143 -12.51 24.38 -6.79
C GLY A 1143 -12.73 23.04 -6.08
N MET A 1144 -12.65 22.97 -4.74
CA MET A 1144 -12.97 21.74 -3.99
C MET A 1144 -14.38 21.20 -4.29
N VAL A 1145 -15.38 22.09 -4.39
CA VAL A 1145 -16.76 21.69 -4.74
C VAL A 1145 -16.79 21.06 -6.12
N VAL A 1146 -16.20 21.71 -7.12
CA VAL A 1146 -16.13 21.21 -8.50
C VAL A 1146 -15.36 19.88 -8.57
N GLY A 1147 -14.22 19.79 -7.90
CA GLY A 1147 -13.40 18.58 -7.86
C GLY A 1147 -14.13 17.40 -7.22
N ALA A 1148 -14.81 17.62 -6.09
CA ALA A 1148 -15.63 16.59 -5.44
C ALA A 1148 -16.79 16.16 -6.35
N PHE A 1149 -17.42 17.11 -7.04
CA PHE A 1149 -18.48 16.84 -8.01
C PHE A 1149 -18.02 15.92 -9.13
N ILE A 1150 -16.89 16.24 -9.75
CA ILE A 1150 -16.32 15.45 -10.85
C ILE A 1150 -16.03 14.02 -10.38
N ILE A 1151 -15.39 13.86 -9.21
CA ILE A 1151 -15.02 12.53 -8.70
C ILE A 1151 -16.26 11.69 -8.36
N VAL A 1152 -17.24 12.27 -7.63
CA VAL A 1152 -18.45 11.54 -7.23
C VAL A 1152 -19.31 11.17 -8.43
N LEU A 1153 -19.47 12.07 -9.40
CA LEU A 1153 -20.19 11.76 -10.64
C LEU A 1153 -19.50 10.67 -11.44
N MET A 1154 -18.17 10.74 -11.57
CA MET A 1154 -17.41 9.77 -12.33
C MET A 1154 -17.56 8.38 -11.73
N GLU A 1155 -17.42 8.25 -10.41
CA GLU A 1155 -17.64 6.99 -9.70
C GLU A 1155 -19.05 6.44 -9.93
N PHE A 1156 -20.07 7.31 -9.87
CA PHE A 1156 -21.45 6.92 -10.12
C PHE A 1156 -21.65 6.41 -11.55
N VAL A 1157 -21.16 7.14 -12.56
CA VAL A 1157 -21.28 6.76 -13.98
C VAL A 1157 -20.61 5.43 -14.24
N PHE A 1158 -19.41 5.20 -13.70
CA PHE A 1158 -18.73 3.91 -13.84
C PHE A 1158 -19.50 2.77 -13.19
N ASN A 1159 -20.08 2.97 -12.01
CA ASN A 1159 -20.89 1.93 -11.36
C ASN A 1159 -22.14 1.60 -12.18
N VAL A 1160 -22.79 2.60 -12.79
CA VAL A 1160 -23.94 2.37 -13.68
C VAL A 1160 -23.50 1.68 -14.97
N LEU A 1161 -22.36 2.07 -15.56
CA LEU A 1161 -21.82 1.40 -16.75
C LEU A 1161 -21.53 -0.08 -16.48
N VAL A 1162 -20.92 -0.40 -15.34
CA VAL A 1162 -20.67 -1.79 -14.93
C VAL A 1162 -21.98 -2.54 -14.70
N ALA A 1163 -22.97 -1.93 -14.04
CA ALA A 1163 -24.28 -2.55 -13.89
C ALA A 1163 -24.99 -2.77 -15.24
N GLY A 1164 -24.87 -1.81 -16.17
CA GLY A 1164 -25.42 -1.86 -17.52
C GLY A 1164 -24.90 -3.04 -18.36
N GLN A 1165 -23.77 -3.65 -17.99
CA GLN A 1165 -23.27 -4.87 -18.63
C GLN A 1165 -24.10 -6.11 -18.28
N GLY A 1166 -24.87 -6.09 -17.18
CA GLY A 1166 -25.60 -7.25 -16.67
C GLY A 1166 -26.85 -7.64 -17.47
N SER A 1167 -27.52 -6.67 -18.11
CA SER A 1167 -28.71 -6.93 -18.93
C SER A 1167 -29.01 -5.79 -19.90
N SER A 1168 -29.64 -6.09 -21.04
CA SER A 1168 -30.04 -5.12 -22.07
C SER A 1168 -30.98 -4.03 -21.58
N ASP A 1169 -31.76 -4.34 -20.54
CA ASP A 1169 -32.82 -3.45 -20.03
C ASP A 1169 -32.28 -2.40 -19.05
N LEU A 1170 -30.99 -2.46 -18.71
CA LEU A 1170 -30.37 -1.52 -17.78
C LEU A 1170 -29.85 -0.26 -18.51
N PRO A 1171 -29.92 0.91 -17.86
CA PRO A 1171 -29.43 2.16 -18.44
C PRO A 1171 -27.94 2.07 -18.79
N LEU A 1172 -27.57 2.73 -19.90
CA LEU A 1172 -26.22 2.73 -20.49
C LEU A 1172 -25.73 1.38 -21.02
N HIS A 1173 -26.57 0.34 -21.15
CA HIS A 1173 -26.16 -0.94 -21.73
C HIS A 1173 -25.46 -0.79 -23.10
N GLU A 1174 -26.07 -0.07 -24.04
CA GLU A 1174 -25.44 0.17 -25.35
C GLU A 1174 -24.10 0.91 -25.25
N THR A 1175 -23.94 1.79 -24.25
CA THR A 1175 -22.70 2.52 -24.04
C THR A 1175 -21.63 1.61 -23.45
N ALA A 1176 -21.99 0.78 -22.46
CA ALA A 1176 -21.12 -0.24 -21.89
C ALA A 1176 -20.68 -1.23 -22.99
N ALA A 1177 -21.60 -1.73 -23.81
CA ALA A 1177 -21.30 -2.61 -24.94
C ALA A 1177 -20.35 -1.96 -25.97
N LYS A 1178 -20.52 -0.67 -26.28
CA LYS A 1178 -19.58 0.08 -27.14
C LYS A 1178 -18.20 0.22 -26.47
N ILE A 1179 -18.14 0.52 -25.19
CA ILE A 1179 -16.87 0.59 -24.45
C ILE A 1179 -16.17 -0.78 -24.45
N ASP A 1180 -16.93 -1.86 -24.26
CA ASP A 1180 -16.42 -3.22 -24.29
C ASP A 1180 -15.85 -3.54 -25.67
N GLN A 1181 -16.57 -3.22 -26.76
CA GLN A 1181 -16.06 -3.31 -28.13
C GLN A 1181 -14.80 -2.47 -28.38
N LEU A 1182 -14.69 -1.28 -27.77
CA LEU A 1182 -13.48 -0.43 -27.89
C LEU A 1182 -12.27 -1.11 -27.29
N PHE A 1183 -12.43 -1.67 -26.09
CA PHE A 1183 -11.36 -2.37 -25.40
C PHE A 1183 -11.05 -3.71 -26.06
N GLU A 1184 -12.07 -4.41 -26.58
CA GLU A 1184 -11.89 -5.62 -27.38
C GLU A 1184 -11.01 -5.29 -28.59
N TRP A 1185 -11.38 -4.28 -29.38
CA TRP A 1185 -10.55 -3.76 -30.48
C TRP A 1185 -9.14 -3.40 -30.02
N LEU A 1186 -8.99 -2.74 -28.87
CA LEU A 1186 -7.70 -2.33 -28.32
C LEU A 1186 -6.77 -3.52 -28.01
N VAL A 1187 -7.33 -4.72 -27.80
CA VAL A 1187 -6.62 -5.94 -27.41
C VAL A 1187 -6.51 -6.93 -28.58
N THR A 1188 -7.62 -7.26 -29.25
CA THR A 1188 -7.70 -8.28 -30.30
C THR A 1188 -7.56 -7.69 -31.71
N GLY A 1189 -7.76 -6.38 -31.86
CA GLY A 1189 -7.83 -5.72 -33.17
C GLY A 1189 -9.13 -5.99 -33.94
N SER A 1190 -10.19 -6.45 -33.26
CA SER A 1190 -11.52 -6.69 -33.84
C SER A 1190 -12.21 -5.42 -34.33
N ASP A 1191 -13.11 -5.49 -35.31
CA ASP A 1191 -13.68 -4.30 -35.96
C ASP A 1191 -14.38 -3.34 -34.98
N LEU A 1192 -13.98 -2.06 -35.02
CA LEU A 1192 -14.52 -1.00 -34.17
C LEU A 1192 -15.72 -0.31 -34.83
N TRP A 1193 -16.80 -0.06 -34.08
CA TRP A 1193 -18.09 0.41 -34.64
C TRP A 1193 -18.02 1.72 -35.46
N PHE A 1194 -17.03 2.58 -35.21
CA PHE A 1194 -16.84 3.83 -35.96
C PHE A 1194 -15.69 3.80 -36.97
N TRP A 1195 -14.79 2.82 -36.88
CA TRP A 1195 -13.61 2.65 -37.75
C TRP A 1195 -13.44 1.17 -38.12
N PRO A 1196 -14.35 0.65 -38.97
CA PRO A 1196 -14.25 -0.73 -39.44
C PRO A 1196 -12.95 -0.94 -40.22
N HIS A 1197 -12.29 -2.07 -40.00
CA HIS A 1197 -11.06 -2.52 -40.66
C HIS A 1197 -9.79 -1.72 -40.36
N THR A 1198 -9.71 -1.07 -39.20
CA THR A 1198 -8.46 -0.43 -38.75
C THR A 1198 -8.02 -1.01 -37.43
N THR A 1199 -6.73 -1.34 -37.30
CA THR A 1199 -6.18 -1.88 -36.06
C THR A 1199 -5.69 -0.77 -35.10
N PRO A 1200 -5.53 -1.04 -33.79
CA PRO A 1200 -4.94 -0.10 -32.85
C PRO A 1200 -3.55 0.38 -33.30
N ILE A 1201 -2.75 -0.52 -33.86
CA ILE A 1201 -1.40 -0.22 -34.37
C ILE A 1201 -1.46 0.84 -35.47
N GLU A 1202 -2.35 0.66 -36.45
CA GLU A 1202 -2.56 1.63 -37.54
C GLU A 1202 -3.06 2.99 -37.02
N THR A 1203 -3.90 2.96 -35.98
CA THR A 1203 -4.42 4.18 -35.34
C THR A 1203 -3.34 4.99 -34.64
N PHE A 1204 -2.46 4.34 -33.88
CA PHE A 1204 -1.35 5.03 -33.22
C PHE A 1204 -0.23 5.44 -34.19
N LEU A 1205 -0.06 4.72 -35.31
CA LEU A 1205 0.75 5.18 -36.44
C LEU A 1205 0.17 6.45 -37.07
N LEU A 1206 -1.14 6.51 -37.28
CA LEU A 1206 -1.85 7.71 -37.73
C LEU A 1206 -1.69 8.87 -36.73
N LEU A 1207 -1.76 8.60 -35.44
CA LEU A 1207 -1.60 9.61 -34.38
C LEU A 1207 -0.17 10.16 -34.31
N ALA A 1208 0.84 9.29 -34.53
CA ALA A 1208 2.24 9.71 -34.69
C ALA A 1208 2.39 10.60 -35.93
N ALA A 1209 1.80 10.21 -37.06
CA ALA A 1209 1.79 10.99 -38.30
C ALA A 1209 1.09 12.35 -38.13
N LEU A 1210 -0.03 12.39 -37.41
CA LEU A 1210 -0.79 13.61 -37.12
C LEU A 1210 -0.03 14.54 -36.15
N GLY A 1211 0.65 13.98 -35.15
CA GLY A 1211 1.55 14.70 -34.27
C GLY A 1211 2.73 15.33 -35.02
N LEU A 1212 3.24 14.62 -36.03
CA LEU A 1212 4.29 15.13 -36.93
C LEU A 1212 3.75 16.27 -37.80
N LEU A 1213 2.51 16.16 -38.30
CA LEU A 1213 1.83 17.22 -39.09
C LEU A 1213 1.53 18.51 -38.29
N ILE A 1214 1.23 18.40 -37.00
CA ILE A 1214 0.91 19.54 -36.12
C ILE A 1214 2.17 20.06 -35.38
N ASN A 1215 3.33 19.43 -35.59
CA ASN A 1215 4.60 19.72 -34.92
C ASN A 1215 4.48 19.71 -33.37
N LYS A 1216 3.76 18.71 -32.87
CA LYS A 1216 3.56 18.47 -31.44
C LYS A 1216 4.34 17.23 -31.04
N SER A 1217 5.56 17.42 -30.54
CA SER A 1217 6.46 16.33 -30.14
C SER A 1217 5.81 15.33 -29.17
N ALA A 1218 4.93 15.80 -28.30
CA ALA A 1218 4.18 14.95 -27.37
C ALA A 1218 3.23 13.97 -28.10
N MET A 1219 2.54 14.38 -29.16
CA MET A 1219 1.67 13.49 -29.94
C MET A 1219 2.48 12.48 -30.74
N VAL A 1220 3.66 12.87 -31.23
CA VAL A 1220 4.59 11.96 -31.92
C VAL A 1220 5.11 10.89 -30.97
N GLU A 1221 5.61 11.30 -29.80
CA GLU A 1221 6.06 10.37 -28.77
C GLU A 1221 4.92 9.44 -28.31
N LEU A 1222 3.70 9.97 -28.15
CA LEU A 1222 2.52 9.19 -27.79
C LEU A 1222 2.17 8.14 -28.85
N GLY A 1223 2.16 8.53 -30.13
CA GLY A 1223 1.88 7.65 -31.25
C GLY A 1223 2.88 6.49 -31.32
N PHE A 1224 4.19 6.77 -31.32
CA PHE A 1224 5.20 5.71 -31.35
C PHE A 1224 5.20 4.82 -30.10
N SER A 1225 4.95 5.41 -28.93
CA SER A 1225 4.84 4.63 -27.69
C SER A 1225 3.63 3.71 -27.73
N GLY A 1226 2.50 4.19 -28.25
CA GLY A 1226 1.29 3.39 -28.47
C GLY A 1226 1.54 2.23 -29.43
N VAL A 1227 2.17 2.46 -30.58
CA VAL A 1227 2.55 1.40 -31.53
C VAL A 1227 3.41 0.34 -30.85
N ALA A 1228 4.44 0.74 -30.10
CA ALA A 1228 5.31 -0.20 -29.41
C ALA A 1228 4.56 -1.03 -28.36
N VAL A 1229 3.66 -0.40 -27.60
CA VAL A 1229 2.82 -1.08 -26.61
C VAL A 1229 1.91 -2.09 -27.30
N PHE A 1230 1.09 -1.68 -28.27
CA PHE A 1230 0.11 -2.57 -28.90
C PHE A 1230 0.75 -3.67 -29.75
N MET A 1231 1.90 -3.40 -30.35
CA MET A 1231 2.66 -4.45 -31.06
C MET A 1231 3.26 -5.47 -30.08
N ALA A 1232 3.76 -5.02 -28.92
CA ALA A 1232 4.20 -5.94 -27.86
C ALA A 1232 3.03 -6.71 -27.24
N THR A 1233 1.89 -6.06 -27.02
CA THR A 1233 0.66 -6.68 -26.53
C THR A 1233 0.18 -7.77 -27.48
N TYR A 1234 0.12 -7.48 -28.79
CA TYR A 1234 -0.24 -8.46 -29.82
C TYR A 1234 0.69 -9.70 -29.81
N LEU A 1235 2.00 -9.48 -29.64
CA LEU A 1235 2.99 -10.57 -29.57
C LEU A 1235 2.92 -11.39 -28.28
N LEU A 1236 2.52 -10.78 -27.16
CA LEU A 1236 2.54 -11.42 -25.83
C LEU A 1236 1.18 -11.99 -25.39
N LEU A 1237 0.07 -11.48 -25.94
CA LEU A 1237 -1.30 -11.74 -25.47
C LEU A 1237 -2.22 -12.31 -26.57
N GLY A 1238 -1.69 -13.01 -27.57
CA GLY A 1238 -2.52 -13.71 -28.57
C GLY A 1238 -3.63 -14.56 -27.92
N GLU A 1239 -4.78 -14.70 -28.59
CA GLU A 1239 -5.98 -15.36 -28.06
C GLU A 1239 -5.65 -16.72 -27.43
N ARG A 1240 -5.87 -16.84 -26.12
CA ARG A 1240 -5.84 -18.10 -25.38
C ARG A 1240 -6.99 -18.13 -24.40
N SER A 1241 -7.74 -19.21 -24.41
CA SER A 1241 -8.72 -19.56 -23.38
C SER A 1241 -8.04 -20.22 -22.21
N ILE A 1242 -8.53 -19.93 -21.00
CA ILE A 1242 -8.30 -20.74 -19.81
C ILE A 1242 -9.65 -21.34 -19.45
N ASP A 1243 -9.77 -22.66 -19.38
CA ASP A 1243 -10.93 -23.31 -18.81
C ASP A 1243 -10.87 -23.20 -17.27
N GLU A 1244 -11.81 -22.48 -16.66
CA GLU A 1244 -12.02 -22.55 -15.21
C GLU A 1244 -13.14 -23.56 -14.93
N SER A 1245 -12.84 -24.62 -14.19
CA SER A 1245 -13.82 -25.62 -13.74
C SER A 1245 -14.45 -25.21 -12.41
N PHE A 1246 -15.79 -25.17 -12.38
CA PHE A 1246 -16.57 -24.95 -11.17
C PHE A 1246 -17.27 -26.24 -10.75
N VAL A 1247 -17.68 -26.33 -9.48
CA VAL A 1247 -18.56 -27.39 -8.96
C VAL A 1247 -19.94 -27.25 -9.61
N GLY A 1248 -20.07 -27.70 -10.85
CA GLY A 1248 -21.24 -27.49 -11.72
C GLY A 1248 -20.96 -27.49 -13.23
N GLY A 1249 -19.69 -27.48 -13.67
CA GLY A 1249 -19.29 -27.51 -15.09
C GLY A 1249 -18.02 -26.69 -15.38
N SER A 1250 -17.39 -26.91 -16.53
CA SER A 1250 -16.31 -26.06 -17.06
C SER A 1250 -16.88 -24.88 -17.85
N ILE A 1251 -16.30 -23.69 -17.66
CA ILE A 1251 -16.56 -22.53 -18.52
C ILE A 1251 -15.23 -22.12 -19.14
N LEU A 1252 -15.21 -22.10 -20.48
CA LEU A 1252 -14.07 -21.71 -21.29
C LEU A 1252 -13.95 -20.18 -21.26
N ALA A 1253 -13.08 -19.66 -20.39
CA ALA A 1253 -12.83 -18.23 -20.28
C ALA A 1253 -11.75 -17.84 -21.29
N ASN A 1254 -12.15 -17.41 -22.49
CA ASN A 1254 -11.26 -16.69 -23.40
C ASN A 1254 -10.59 -15.54 -22.64
N MET A 1255 -9.25 -15.49 -22.59
CA MET A 1255 -8.49 -14.42 -21.91
C MET A 1255 -8.58 -13.08 -22.66
N ALA A 1256 -9.77 -12.54 -22.80
CA ALA A 1256 -10.05 -11.13 -22.97
C ALA A 1256 -11.57 -10.90 -23.00
N TYR A 1257 -12.25 -11.06 -21.87
CA TYR A 1257 -13.18 -10.06 -21.32
C TYR A 1257 -13.84 -10.64 -20.08
N VAL A 1258 -13.89 -9.85 -19.01
CA VAL A 1258 -14.53 -10.20 -17.75
C VAL A 1258 -15.96 -10.69 -18.00
N LYS A 1259 -16.23 -11.95 -17.66
CA LYS A 1259 -17.55 -12.43 -17.20
C LYS A 1259 -17.33 -13.21 -15.92
N VAL A 1260 -17.80 -12.66 -14.81
CA VAL A 1260 -18.26 -13.46 -13.67
C VAL A 1260 -19.70 -13.80 -13.94
#